data_AF-A0A352TS78-F1
#
_entry.id   AF-A0A352TS78-F1
#
_cell.length_a   1.000
_cell.length_b   1.000
_cell.length_c   1.000
_cell.angle_alpha   90.00
_cell.angle_beta   90.00
_cell.angle_gamma   90.00
#
_symmetry.space_group_name_H-M   'P 1'
#
loop_
_entity.id
_entity.type
_entity.pdbx_description
1 polymer ?
#
loop_
_entity_poly.entity_id
_entity_poly.type
_entity_poly.pdbx_seq_one_letter_code
_entity_poly.pdbx_strand_id
1 'polypeptide(L)'
;MQLLQLGLVVVFVTLHFFIGFYRGVSKSAYATFVNLLLSVAILWFVSNISITSALSQEELIAQLEEMFADGNSQLQLLLAYSNFVNLLFGLLEVFIRIIVFLVLYTFVRWFLSFVFFGLIYKFVFEKRLTKAYKVEKVSYHSEEGSETQEKVIKKKIKKTFTSRFFGGLFGAVRGFVTSILILMPLVVLLSATNNLDFESNGEVFGQTNLNEVISQLQVTPIFEEIQNNIFDFSFETNLTETRVFNLRDELYNVTAITQRAYEAGFLSDQFDLNNLGSEDAEAIKDLLGIVGDSDVMIALLEVGSDLAAEGLLESLTEIGLSEGNATKAALAELKAIDWKLELAALGLIFEKLTAVGTIEEISALLEDTNNLASLSEAEVTALADVLRAVADLQLIKVANVGVEYVLELEDVQANIEWLPVTEREAYLKEALAEVLNDTEFFYGENGDLYNLADLLEVVLADYGTFSVAQLLEEDPVDALLTEDGEDFLNATLDEVTQVELVSALLPTAVDFALYSAFEADVASELDEALNDTVDNLDFDAEFDTFGQIFGALVTLTANELLAGNEEVIAFVDRVAQNNLPTVRLLVGYVFDDSVLVNAAINEAAPVLLDAFVEDQDTKNLLDTLLFDENGLTIDLGQELNTLLDVLEDVYGFATLQDVLDLTNGNADAVVFLDSVFADANEAAALRSALNTLLADSQLIEQVGNNFDAVLPYLVEDENTRTLLETLLADNNGALALDLAAEVDTLLDILEVTYGFTTLEGLLGATEGLDLRGSANLGYAFGSLAPEDFAALVTAVKDLQIVGALNQENTESLLAFLGVENIYVPATFDAGLELEYALNLVYGLSVYLHEHMEPGLTPIEDVDFTDLLLSDTLAGLLLVQEGTLNSQLIAPNLAYSIETALIEAGLNETIIVPEVLLASSPESAAWVAEYNVLVTLLLTVAELASNYYELSVWGLEDLLSNTEGEFVDTLAFADDILQPNMTALKQVVGGIVANSQILVASANQTLNNLVEPILGTPVNINVIQEIMTLLDVVEIGYEFTTLEDMYTISQDLSLDNLAAAGIAFGSLSPESATTLVQKLTSLQLVSALDRSLMLEALNNLEAANIVVPQDFNAAYELSVILNLLYASAHYIKEASNQVTDIRGIDFGPLLTSAAFESFMV
;
A
#
# COMPACT_ATOMS: atom_id res chain seq x y z
N MET A 1 42.29 -82.47 10.80
CA MET A 1 42.95 -82.25 12.11
C MET A 1 42.10 -82.64 13.33
N GLN A 2 40.78 -82.91 13.23
CA GLN A 2 39.99 -83.53 14.31
C GLN A 2 40.66 -84.78 14.91
N LEU A 3 41.12 -85.71 14.06
CA LEU A 3 41.91 -86.88 14.49
C LEU A 3 43.26 -86.51 15.15
N LEU A 4 43.79 -85.31 14.90
CA LEU A 4 45.05 -84.81 15.43
C LEU A 4 44.84 -84.11 16.78
N GLN A 5 43.76 -83.35 16.99
CA GLN A 5 43.38 -82.81 18.31
C GLN A 5 42.81 -83.90 19.22
N LEU A 6 41.87 -84.73 18.76
CA LEU A 6 41.44 -85.93 19.49
C LEU A 6 42.63 -86.89 19.66
N GLY A 7 43.53 -86.95 18.68
CA GLY A 7 44.81 -87.64 18.77
C GLY A 7 45.71 -87.06 19.85
N LEU A 8 45.82 -85.73 19.97
CA LEU A 8 46.62 -85.04 20.97
C LEU A 8 45.99 -85.21 22.35
N VAL A 9 44.69 -85.00 22.49
CA VAL A 9 43.91 -85.26 23.71
C VAL A 9 44.06 -86.72 24.11
N VAL A 10 43.90 -87.68 23.19
CA VAL A 10 44.11 -89.11 23.45
C VAL A 10 45.56 -89.40 23.81
N VAL A 11 46.55 -88.74 23.19
CA VAL A 11 47.97 -88.86 23.55
C VAL A 11 48.20 -88.33 24.96
N PHE A 12 47.67 -87.16 25.32
CA PHE A 12 47.79 -86.57 26.65
C PHE A 12 47.08 -87.43 27.69
N VAL A 13 45.84 -87.86 27.43
CA VAL A 13 45.04 -88.75 28.26
C VAL A 13 45.75 -90.09 28.45
N THR A 14 46.25 -90.70 27.39
CA THR A 14 46.92 -92.01 27.42
C THR A 14 48.28 -91.91 28.12
N LEU A 15 49.07 -90.89 27.81
CA LEU A 15 50.37 -90.62 28.44
C LEU A 15 50.18 -90.39 29.94
N HIS A 16 49.21 -89.54 30.32
CA HIS A 16 48.91 -89.29 31.72
C HIS A 16 48.25 -90.50 32.39
N PHE A 17 47.49 -91.32 31.67
CA PHE A 17 46.96 -92.60 32.15
C PHE A 17 48.10 -93.56 32.50
N PHE A 18 49.08 -93.75 31.63
CA PHE A 18 50.23 -94.60 31.93
C PHE A 18 51.05 -94.04 33.09
N ILE A 19 51.31 -92.73 33.12
CA ILE A 19 51.97 -92.07 34.25
C ILE A 19 51.19 -92.32 35.55
N GLY A 20 49.88 -92.18 35.50
CA GLY A 20 48.98 -92.42 36.61
C GLY A 20 48.96 -93.89 37.05
N PHE A 21 49.05 -94.81 36.09
CA PHE A 21 49.07 -96.25 36.31
C PHE A 21 50.34 -96.70 37.04
N TYR A 22 51.50 -96.14 36.69
CA TYR A 22 52.75 -96.37 37.41
C TYR A 22 52.76 -95.70 38.80
N ARG A 23 52.10 -94.54 38.94
CA ARG A 23 52.02 -93.77 40.20
C ARG A 23 51.02 -94.34 41.21
N GLY A 24 49.93 -94.97 40.78
CA GLY A 24 48.87 -95.56 41.63
C GLY A 24 47.91 -94.51 42.23
N VAL A 25 46.70 -94.93 42.62
CA VAL A 25 45.55 -94.04 42.96
C VAL A 25 45.91 -92.85 43.82
N SER A 26 46.52 -93.05 44.99
CA SER A 26 46.73 -91.96 45.96
C SER A 26 47.63 -90.84 45.41
N LYS A 27 48.69 -91.21 44.69
CA LYS A 27 49.63 -90.25 44.09
C LYS A 27 49.02 -89.59 42.86
N SER A 28 48.30 -90.34 42.05
CA SER A 28 47.66 -89.83 40.84
C SER A 28 46.47 -88.93 41.15
N ALA A 29 45.62 -89.28 42.11
CA ALA A 29 44.51 -88.46 42.58
C ALA A 29 45.01 -87.13 43.16
N TYR A 30 46.01 -87.17 44.04
CA TYR A 30 46.65 -85.95 44.55
C TYR A 30 47.23 -85.10 43.41
N ALA A 31 47.99 -85.73 42.50
CA ALA A 31 48.59 -85.02 41.38
C ALA A 31 47.57 -84.51 40.35
N THR A 32 46.34 -85.05 40.33
CA THR A 32 45.23 -84.59 39.48
C THR A 32 44.52 -83.42 40.14
N PHE A 33 44.23 -83.53 41.43
CA PHE A 33 43.66 -82.44 42.23
C PHE A 33 44.57 -81.20 42.24
N VAL A 34 45.88 -81.39 42.47
CA VAL A 34 46.87 -80.32 42.39
C VAL A 34 46.91 -79.70 40.98
N ASN A 35 46.78 -80.49 39.93
CA ASN A 35 46.77 -79.98 38.56
C ASN A 35 45.54 -79.12 38.29
N LEU A 36 44.38 -79.55 38.76
CA LEU A 36 43.13 -78.80 38.62
C LEU A 36 43.18 -77.50 39.43
N LEU A 37 43.64 -77.58 40.69
CA LEU A 37 43.82 -76.40 41.55
C LEU A 37 44.83 -75.41 40.96
N LEU A 38 45.98 -75.89 40.47
CA LEU A 38 46.97 -75.04 39.80
C LEU A 38 46.43 -74.46 38.49
N SER A 39 45.60 -75.20 37.76
CA SER A 39 45.01 -74.70 36.52
C SER A 39 44.02 -73.56 36.80
N VAL A 40 43.12 -73.74 37.77
CA VAL A 40 42.21 -72.68 38.22
C VAL A 40 42.99 -71.49 38.80
N ALA A 41 44.03 -71.74 39.59
CA ALA A 41 44.87 -70.68 40.13
C ALA A 41 45.65 -69.92 39.04
N ILE A 42 46.07 -70.59 37.97
CA ILE A 42 46.73 -69.94 36.83
C ILE A 42 45.73 -69.11 36.03
N LEU A 43 44.53 -69.64 35.74
CA LEU A 43 43.47 -68.90 35.05
C LEU A 43 43.05 -67.65 35.85
N TRP A 44 42.82 -67.83 37.16
CA TRP A 44 42.56 -66.71 38.08
C TRP A 44 43.74 -65.74 38.16
N PHE A 45 44.98 -66.22 38.14
CA PHE A 45 46.13 -65.32 38.12
C PHE A 45 46.17 -64.52 36.83
N VAL A 46 45.97 -65.17 35.68
CA VAL A 46 45.94 -64.54 34.36
C VAL A 46 44.82 -63.51 34.24
N SER A 47 43.61 -63.81 34.76
CA SER A 47 42.48 -62.87 34.76
C SER A 47 42.72 -61.62 35.62
N ASN A 48 43.71 -61.65 36.52
CA ASN A 48 44.09 -60.52 37.38
C ASN A 48 45.41 -59.87 36.94
N ILE A 49 45.98 -60.25 35.79
CA ILE A 49 47.17 -59.58 35.25
C ILE A 49 46.71 -58.30 34.58
N SER A 50 47.15 -57.16 35.12
CA SER A 50 47.12 -55.89 34.39
C SER A 50 48.52 -55.41 34.05
N ILE A 51 48.68 -54.93 32.81
CA ILE A 51 49.93 -54.33 32.33
C ILE A 51 50.28 -53.07 33.10
N THR A 52 49.26 -52.35 33.59
CA THR A 52 49.41 -51.12 34.40
C THR A 52 50.31 -51.31 35.64
N SER A 53 50.47 -52.56 36.11
CA SER A 53 51.35 -52.90 37.23
C SER A 53 52.83 -53.08 36.87
N ALA A 54 53.15 -53.22 35.57
CA ALA A 54 54.48 -53.54 35.06
C ALA A 54 55.05 -52.46 34.11
N LEU A 55 54.19 -51.70 33.45
CA LEU A 55 54.51 -50.59 32.56
C LEU A 55 53.57 -49.44 32.88
N SER A 56 54.09 -48.27 33.25
CA SER A 56 53.24 -47.09 33.48
C SER A 56 52.76 -46.50 32.16
N GLN A 57 51.68 -45.71 32.19
CA GLN A 57 51.20 -44.99 31.00
C GLN A 57 52.29 -44.09 30.40
N GLU A 58 53.01 -43.36 31.24
CA GLU A 58 54.14 -42.50 30.82
C GLU A 58 55.25 -43.30 30.10
N GLU A 59 55.56 -44.52 30.57
CA GLU A 59 56.60 -45.37 29.97
C GLU A 59 56.16 -45.99 28.64
N LEU A 60 54.87 -46.28 28.45
CA LEU A 60 54.33 -46.75 27.17
C LEU A 60 54.33 -45.62 26.14
N ILE A 61 53.85 -44.43 26.52
CA ILE A 61 53.85 -43.24 25.65
C ILE A 61 55.28 -42.96 25.19
N ALA A 62 56.25 -42.91 26.11
CA ALA A 62 57.66 -42.68 25.77
C ALA A 62 58.23 -43.75 24.81
N GLN A 63 57.83 -45.02 24.93
CA GLN A 63 58.25 -46.09 24.02
C GLN A 63 57.60 -46.00 22.65
N LEU A 64 56.32 -45.61 22.59
CA LEU A 64 55.62 -45.39 21.32
C LEU A 64 56.20 -44.16 20.61
N GLU A 65 56.42 -43.06 21.32
CA GLU A 65 57.09 -41.87 20.80
C GLU A 65 58.52 -42.18 20.30
N GLU A 66 59.28 -43.02 21.00
CA GLU A 66 60.62 -43.47 20.56
C GLU A 66 60.54 -44.38 19.32
N MET A 67 59.57 -45.29 19.27
CA MET A 67 59.35 -46.18 18.12
C MET A 67 58.92 -45.43 16.85
N PHE A 68 58.20 -44.32 17.02
CA PHE A 68 57.65 -43.51 15.94
C PHE A 68 58.35 -42.13 15.83
N ALA A 69 59.56 -42.01 16.36
CA ALA A 69 60.33 -40.76 16.48
C ALA A 69 60.59 -40.05 15.13
N ASP A 70 60.46 -40.74 14.00
CA ASP A 70 60.53 -40.16 12.67
C ASP A 70 59.14 -39.67 12.20
N GLY A 71 58.69 -38.54 12.76
CA GLY A 71 57.99 -37.52 11.95
C GLY A 71 56.46 -37.55 11.82
N ASN A 72 55.70 -38.24 12.66
CA ASN A 72 54.25 -38.09 12.66
C ASN A 72 53.75 -37.22 13.84
N SER A 73 53.61 -35.91 13.61
CA SER A 73 53.06 -34.96 14.60
C SER A 73 51.64 -35.32 15.04
N GLN A 74 50.85 -35.97 14.19
CA GLN A 74 49.49 -36.41 14.50
C GLN A 74 49.50 -37.59 15.50
N LEU A 75 50.49 -38.48 15.41
CA LEU A 75 50.65 -39.59 16.35
C LEU A 75 51.02 -39.08 17.75
N GLN A 76 51.83 -38.02 17.84
CA GLN A 76 52.19 -37.40 19.13
C GLN A 76 50.97 -36.72 19.79
N LEU A 77 50.11 -36.09 18.98
CA LEU A 77 48.80 -35.60 19.42
C LEU A 77 47.94 -36.73 19.97
N LEU A 78 47.75 -37.82 19.21
CA LEU A 78 46.95 -38.98 19.63
C LEU A 78 47.43 -39.61 20.97
N LEU A 79 48.75 -39.69 21.17
CA LEU A 79 49.36 -40.25 22.38
C LEU A 79 49.25 -39.34 23.62
N ALA A 80 48.88 -38.07 23.45
CA ALA A 80 48.67 -37.13 24.56
C ALA A 80 47.33 -37.37 25.29
N TYR A 81 46.39 -38.09 24.68
CA TYR A 81 45.04 -38.30 25.21
C TYR A 81 44.92 -39.60 26.00
N SER A 82 44.44 -39.50 27.24
CA SER A 82 44.35 -40.63 28.16
C SER A 82 43.43 -41.75 27.67
N ASN A 83 42.34 -41.41 26.97
CA ASN A 83 41.35 -42.40 26.51
C ASN A 83 41.91 -43.28 25.39
N PHE A 84 42.65 -42.70 24.45
CA PHE A 84 43.36 -43.45 23.41
C PHE A 84 44.45 -44.36 24.00
N VAL A 85 45.21 -43.85 24.97
CA VAL A 85 46.22 -44.65 25.68
C VAL A 85 45.55 -45.79 26.47
N ASN A 86 44.43 -45.55 27.14
CA ASN A 86 43.65 -46.57 27.84
C ASN A 86 43.17 -47.68 26.91
N LEU A 87 42.66 -47.34 25.73
CA LEU A 87 42.25 -48.29 24.70
C LEU A 87 43.43 -49.17 24.24
N LEU A 88 44.58 -48.56 23.93
CA LEU A 88 45.81 -49.28 23.57
C LEU A 88 46.29 -50.20 24.70
N PHE A 89 46.20 -49.75 25.95
CA PHE A 89 46.52 -50.58 27.12
C PHE A 89 45.58 -51.78 27.23
N GLY A 90 44.28 -51.58 27.08
CA GLY A 90 43.28 -52.65 27.09
C GLY A 90 43.58 -53.71 26.03
N LEU A 91 43.83 -53.29 24.79
CA LEU A 91 44.19 -54.21 23.70
C LEU A 91 45.51 -54.95 23.99
N LEU A 92 46.57 -54.24 24.41
CA LEU A 92 47.86 -54.85 24.75
C LEU A 92 47.75 -55.83 25.92
N GLU A 93 46.89 -55.53 26.90
CA GLU A 93 46.66 -56.35 28.11
C GLU A 93 46.22 -57.76 27.77
N VAL A 94 45.33 -57.91 26.79
CA VAL A 94 44.89 -59.23 26.34
C VAL A 94 46.03 -59.99 25.67
N PHE A 95 46.80 -59.35 24.77
CA PHE A 95 47.94 -60.02 24.12
C PHE A 95 48.96 -60.52 25.14
N ILE A 96 49.26 -59.72 26.18
CA ILE A 96 50.15 -60.13 27.26
C ILE A 96 49.53 -61.26 28.09
N ARG A 97 48.23 -61.19 28.42
CA ARG A 97 47.54 -62.27 29.13
C ARG A 97 47.62 -63.60 28.38
N ILE A 98 47.52 -63.60 27.05
CA ILE A 98 47.69 -64.82 26.22
C ILE A 98 49.12 -65.37 26.37
N ILE A 99 50.13 -64.51 26.22
CA ILE A 99 51.54 -64.91 26.33
C ILE A 99 51.83 -65.44 27.74
N VAL A 100 51.39 -64.73 28.78
CA VAL A 100 51.62 -65.11 30.18
C VAL A 100 50.87 -66.38 30.52
N PHE A 101 49.65 -66.58 30.03
CA PHE A 101 48.94 -67.86 30.17
C PHE A 101 49.76 -69.01 29.60
N LEU A 102 50.25 -68.90 28.36
CA LEU A 102 51.05 -69.94 27.73
C LEU A 102 52.33 -70.25 28.53
N VAL A 103 53.00 -69.23 29.05
CA VAL A 103 54.22 -69.36 29.86
C VAL A 103 53.91 -69.98 31.23
N LEU A 104 52.94 -69.45 31.98
CA LEU A 104 52.58 -69.92 33.32
C LEU A 104 52.05 -71.36 33.28
N TYR A 105 51.18 -71.65 32.31
CA TYR A 105 50.56 -72.96 32.18
C TYR A 105 51.58 -74.04 31.76
N THR A 106 52.55 -73.69 30.93
CA THR A 106 53.57 -74.62 30.44
C THR A 106 54.70 -74.80 31.44
N PHE A 107 55.33 -73.70 31.87
CA PHE A 107 56.56 -73.74 32.66
C PHE A 107 56.30 -73.69 34.17
N VAL A 108 55.49 -72.73 34.64
CA VAL A 108 55.29 -72.52 36.09
C VAL A 108 54.45 -73.62 36.70
N ARG A 109 53.36 -74.04 36.03
CA ARG A 109 52.56 -75.19 36.45
C ARG A 109 53.39 -76.45 36.60
N TRP A 110 54.28 -76.71 35.63
CA TRP A 110 55.18 -77.86 35.64
C TRP A 110 56.13 -77.80 36.82
N PHE A 111 56.77 -76.64 37.03
CA PHE A 111 57.69 -76.41 38.14
C PHE A 111 57.01 -76.58 39.50
N LEU A 112 55.88 -75.90 39.75
CA LEU A 112 55.15 -75.99 41.02
C LEU A 112 54.61 -77.39 41.29
N SER A 113 54.07 -78.04 40.26
CA SER A 113 53.59 -79.44 40.37
C SER A 113 54.71 -80.40 40.76
N PHE A 114 55.91 -80.23 40.18
CA PHE A 114 57.01 -81.15 40.36
C PHE A 114 57.81 -80.89 41.64
N VAL A 115 58.16 -79.63 41.89
CA VAL A 115 59.01 -79.22 43.00
C VAL A 115 58.17 -79.06 44.26
N PHE A 116 57.26 -78.09 44.31
CA PHE A 116 56.56 -77.73 45.54
C PHE A 116 55.57 -78.81 45.98
N PHE A 117 54.59 -79.12 45.14
CA PHE A 117 53.57 -80.12 45.48
C PHE A 117 54.12 -81.55 45.45
N GLY A 118 55.17 -81.82 44.67
CA GLY A 118 55.90 -83.09 44.70
C GLY A 118 56.63 -83.31 46.04
N LEU A 119 57.22 -82.27 46.63
CA LEU A 119 57.81 -82.31 47.96
C LEU A 119 56.75 -82.46 49.06
N ILE A 120 55.63 -81.74 48.98
CA ILE A 120 54.52 -81.88 49.94
C ILE A 120 53.99 -83.32 49.96
N TYR A 121 53.80 -83.92 48.79
CA TYR A 121 53.40 -85.33 48.71
C TYR A 121 54.40 -86.24 49.44
N LYS A 122 55.70 -86.06 49.18
CA LYS A 122 56.78 -86.90 49.74
C LYS A 122 56.93 -86.74 51.25
N PHE A 123 56.82 -85.52 51.77
CA PHE A 123 57.09 -85.23 53.18
C PHE A 123 55.84 -85.32 54.08
N VAL A 124 54.65 -84.99 53.57
CA VAL A 124 53.42 -84.94 54.36
C VAL A 124 52.54 -86.16 54.11
N PHE A 125 52.17 -86.44 52.86
CA PHE A 125 51.20 -87.48 52.52
C PHE A 125 51.81 -88.89 52.53
N GLU A 126 52.99 -89.08 51.95
CA GLU A 126 53.66 -90.38 51.85
C GLU A 126 54.04 -90.94 53.24
N LYS A 127 54.46 -90.06 54.16
CA LYS A 127 54.70 -90.42 55.58
C LYS A 127 53.43 -90.84 56.32
N ARG A 128 52.28 -90.20 56.05
CA ARG A 128 51.00 -90.57 56.68
C ARG A 128 50.46 -91.89 56.11
N LEU A 129 50.57 -92.09 54.80
CA LEU A 129 50.17 -93.34 54.14
C LEU A 129 51.00 -94.55 54.61
N THR A 130 52.31 -94.39 54.82
CA THR A 130 53.17 -95.47 55.34
C THR A 130 52.92 -95.80 56.81
N LYS A 131 52.32 -94.90 57.61
CA LYS A 131 51.96 -95.14 59.01
C LYS A 131 50.64 -95.91 59.19
N ALA A 132 49.76 -95.90 58.18
CA ALA A 132 48.45 -96.55 58.20
C ALA A 132 48.49 -98.06 57.88
N TYR A 133 49.57 -98.57 57.29
CA TYR A 133 49.75 -100.00 56.97
C TYR A 133 50.68 -100.68 57.99
N LYS A 134 50.14 -101.56 58.85
CA LYS A 134 50.86 -102.28 59.92
C LYS A 134 51.83 -103.37 59.42
N VAL A 135 52.82 -103.62 60.27
CA VAL A 135 54.02 -104.48 60.22
C VAL A 135 53.70 -105.97 60.38
N GLU A 136 54.50 -106.88 59.80
CA GLU A 136 54.55 -108.30 60.17
C GLU A 136 55.96 -108.66 60.68
N LYS A 137 56.08 -109.04 61.96
CA LYS A 137 57.31 -109.58 62.59
C LYS A 137 57.26 -111.10 62.46
N VAL A 138 58.33 -111.73 61.95
CA VAL A 138 58.44 -113.20 61.84
C VAL A 138 59.53 -113.68 62.81
N SER A 139 59.18 -114.60 63.70
CA SER A 139 60.09 -115.30 64.63
C SER A 139 60.28 -116.76 64.21
N TYR A 140 61.52 -117.26 64.26
CA TYR A 140 61.89 -118.68 64.03
C TYR A 140 62.48 -119.29 65.31
N HIS A 141 62.27 -120.59 65.55
CA HIS A 141 62.91 -121.39 66.61
C HIS A 141 63.59 -122.65 66.02
N SER A 142 64.69 -123.07 66.68
CA SER A 142 65.83 -123.88 66.21
C SER A 142 65.70 -125.40 66.30
N GLU A 143 66.60 -126.13 65.62
CA GLU A 143 67.35 -127.24 66.24
C GLU A 143 68.86 -126.92 66.16
N GLU A 144 69.54 -127.08 67.31
CA GLU A 144 70.96 -126.77 67.62
C GLU A 144 71.36 -125.29 67.87
N GLY A 145 71.32 -124.91 69.16
CA GLY A 145 72.39 -124.13 69.82
C GLY A 145 72.69 -122.69 69.40
N SER A 146 71.94 -121.74 70.00
CA SER A 146 72.31 -120.35 70.39
C SER A 146 72.70 -119.28 69.34
N GLU A 147 71.70 -118.48 68.89
CA GLU A 147 71.56 -117.00 69.03
C GLU A 147 70.51 -116.41 68.03
N THR A 148 69.46 -115.74 68.52
CA THR A 148 68.41 -115.08 67.70
C THR A 148 68.79 -113.63 67.35
N GLN A 149 68.99 -113.32 66.06
CA GLN A 149 69.06 -111.93 65.56
C GLN A 149 67.74 -111.53 64.87
N GLU A 150 67.07 -110.50 65.40
CA GLU A 150 65.92 -109.85 64.75
C GLU A 150 66.37 -108.91 63.62
N LYS A 151 65.92 -109.16 62.37
CA LYS A 151 66.07 -108.21 61.25
C LYS A 151 64.70 -107.72 60.78
N VAL A 152 64.46 -106.41 60.89
CA VAL A 152 63.26 -105.74 60.36
C VAL A 152 63.43 -105.52 58.85
N ILE A 153 62.64 -106.21 58.03
CA ILE A 153 62.58 -105.97 56.58
C ILE A 153 61.44 -105.00 56.27
N LYS A 154 61.76 -103.79 55.78
CA LYS A 154 60.76 -102.86 55.22
C LYS A 154 60.28 -103.42 53.87
N LYS A 155 59.07 -103.98 53.82
CA LYS A 155 58.44 -104.44 52.56
C LYS A 155 58.00 -103.22 51.74
N LYS A 156 58.59 -103.00 50.56
CA LYS A 156 58.06 -102.03 49.57
C LYS A 156 56.60 -102.41 49.25
N ILE A 157 55.68 -101.46 49.38
CA ILE A 157 54.26 -101.64 49.06
C ILE A 157 54.13 -102.10 47.60
N LYS A 158 53.74 -103.36 47.36
CA LYS A 158 53.34 -103.83 46.03
C LYS A 158 51.95 -103.26 45.73
N LYS A 159 51.88 -102.22 44.90
CA LYS A 159 50.62 -101.64 44.43
C LYS A 159 49.81 -102.69 43.66
N THR A 160 48.55 -102.92 44.03
CA THR A 160 47.63 -103.85 43.35
C THR A 160 47.25 -103.32 41.97
N PHE A 161 46.86 -104.23 41.06
CA PHE A 161 46.41 -103.86 39.71
C PHE A 161 45.26 -102.85 39.75
N THR A 162 44.27 -103.04 40.62
CA THR A 162 43.15 -102.11 40.85
C THR A 162 43.63 -100.71 41.24
N SER A 163 44.64 -100.62 42.13
CA SER A 163 45.22 -99.34 42.53
C SER A 163 45.99 -98.66 41.39
N ARG A 164 46.61 -99.43 40.50
CA ARG A 164 47.26 -98.89 39.30
C ARG A 164 46.23 -98.43 38.28
N PHE A 165 45.20 -99.23 38.01
CA PHE A 165 44.14 -98.90 37.07
C PHE A 165 43.40 -97.60 37.43
N PHE A 166 42.91 -97.46 38.66
CA PHE A 166 42.30 -96.21 39.11
C PHE A 166 43.31 -95.05 39.16
N GLY A 167 44.58 -95.33 39.44
CA GLY A 167 45.65 -94.34 39.32
C GLY A 167 45.82 -93.87 37.88
N GLY A 168 45.67 -94.76 36.91
CA GLY A 168 45.60 -94.45 35.49
C GLY A 168 44.38 -93.62 35.15
N LEU A 169 43.18 -93.96 35.64
CA LEU A 169 41.98 -93.16 35.42
C LEU A 169 42.11 -91.72 35.92
N PHE A 170 42.63 -91.49 37.13
CA PHE A 170 42.95 -90.13 37.60
C PHE A 170 43.98 -89.43 36.69
N GLY A 171 44.98 -90.18 36.24
CA GLY A 171 45.92 -89.71 35.23
C GLY A 171 45.24 -89.30 33.92
N ALA A 172 44.30 -90.10 33.40
CA ALA A 172 43.52 -89.79 32.21
C ALA A 172 42.71 -88.49 32.39
N VAL A 173 42.00 -88.33 33.51
CA VAL A 173 41.27 -87.09 33.84
C VAL A 173 42.20 -85.88 33.87
N ARG A 174 43.37 -86.01 34.49
CA ARG A 174 44.39 -84.95 34.49
C ARG A 174 44.86 -84.62 33.06
N GLY A 175 45.13 -85.65 32.27
CA GLY A 175 45.57 -85.52 30.88
C GLY A 175 44.54 -84.80 30.04
N PHE A 176 43.26 -85.15 30.21
CA PHE A 176 42.12 -84.53 29.56
C PHE A 176 41.97 -83.05 29.89
N VAL A 177 41.94 -82.69 31.19
CA VAL A 177 41.86 -81.28 31.64
C VAL A 177 43.07 -80.49 31.15
N THR A 178 44.26 -81.10 31.15
CA THR A 178 45.48 -80.45 30.67
C THR A 178 45.46 -80.20 29.17
N SER A 179 44.98 -81.15 28.38
CA SER A 179 44.90 -80.98 26.93
C SER A 179 43.86 -79.92 26.55
N ILE A 180 42.70 -79.87 27.23
CA ILE A 180 41.68 -78.84 26.97
C ILE A 180 42.23 -77.46 27.24
N LEU A 181 42.83 -77.23 28.42
CA LEU A 181 43.31 -75.90 28.80
C LEU A 181 44.51 -75.40 27.98
N ILE A 182 45.42 -76.27 27.55
CA ILE A 182 46.54 -75.87 26.68
C ILE A 182 46.05 -75.52 25.28
N LEU A 183 45.07 -76.29 24.77
CA LEU A 183 44.55 -76.09 23.42
C LEU A 183 43.50 -74.98 23.36
N MET A 184 42.90 -74.59 24.48
CA MET A 184 41.80 -73.62 24.56
C MET A 184 42.06 -72.30 23.80
N PRO A 185 43.15 -71.55 23.98
CA PRO A 185 43.38 -70.31 23.21
C PRO A 185 43.49 -70.56 21.71
N LEU A 186 44.13 -71.67 21.32
CA LEU A 186 44.28 -72.05 19.93
C LEU A 186 42.96 -72.52 19.32
N VAL A 187 42.10 -73.19 20.08
CA VAL A 187 40.78 -73.63 19.63
C VAL A 187 39.83 -72.45 19.44
N VAL A 188 39.86 -71.46 20.34
CA VAL A 188 39.03 -70.25 20.21
C VAL A 188 39.48 -69.38 19.03
N LEU A 189 40.80 -69.18 18.85
CA LEU A 189 41.34 -68.50 17.67
C LEU A 189 40.97 -69.22 16.36
N LEU A 190 40.98 -70.55 16.36
CA LEU A 190 40.61 -71.35 15.20
C LEU A 190 39.09 -71.47 14.99
N SER A 191 38.27 -71.28 16.02
CA SER A 191 36.81 -71.29 15.88
C SER A 191 36.31 -70.00 15.28
N ALA A 192 36.92 -68.86 15.64
CA ALA A 192 36.65 -67.58 14.99
C ALA A 192 37.02 -67.61 13.49
N THR A 193 38.16 -68.18 13.12
CA THR A 193 38.54 -68.29 11.70
C THR A 193 37.72 -69.30 10.89
N ASN A 194 36.91 -70.15 11.53
CA ASN A 194 35.98 -71.04 10.81
C ASN A 194 34.77 -70.31 10.22
N ASN A 195 34.51 -69.06 10.63
CA ASN A 195 33.47 -68.22 10.02
C ASN A 195 33.89 -67.64 8.65
N LEU A 196 35.16 -67.81 8.26
CA LEU A 196 35.69 -67.37 6.98
C LEU A 196 35.53 -68.50 5.94
N ASP A 197 34.40 -68.51 5.23
CA ASP A 197 34.12 -69.43 4.14
C ASP A 197 34.37 -68.76 2.78
N PHE A 198 35.64 -68.74 2.35
CA PHE A 198 36.05 -68.24 1.04
C PHE A 198 35.84 -69.30 -0.06
N GLU A 199 34.62 -69.80 -0.22
CA GLU A 199 34.24 -70.67 -1.33
C GLU A 199 33.35 -69.91 -2.34
N SER A 200 33.95 -69.03 -3.15
CA SER A 200 33.72 -68.96 -4.61
C SER A 200 34.24 -67.65 -5.24
N ASN A 201 34.89 -67.82 -6.40
CA ASN A 201 34.97 -66.87 -7.52
C ASN A 201 35.85 -65.59 -7.49
N GLY A 202 36.63 -65.27 -6.45
CA GLY A 202 37.59 -64.14 -6.49
C GLY A 202 39.05 -64.51 -6.27
N GLU A 203 39.97 -64.14 -7.18
CA GLU A 203 41.44 -64.39 -7.10
C GLU A 203 42.19 -63.50 -6.06
N VAL A 204 41.52 -62.93 -5.06
CA VAL A 204 42.10 -61.88 -4.20
C VAL A 204 43.14 -62.40 -3.20
N PHE A 205 43.03 -63.65 -2.74
CA PHE A 205 44.02 -64.26 -1.85
C PHE A 205 44.67 -65.48 -2.52
N GLY A 206 45.91 -65.31 -2.99
CA GLY A 206 46.65 -66.31 -3.77
C GLY A 206 46.58 -67.75 -3.20
N GLN A 207 46.10 -68.67 -4.04
CA GLN A 207 46.21 -70.15 -4.02
C GLN A 207 46.53 -70.87 -2.70
N THR A 208 45.91 -70.47 -1.60
CA THR A 208 45.89 -71.30 -0.39
C THR A 208 44.45 -71.45 0.01
N ASN A 209 43.90 -72.63 -0.27
CA ASN A 209 42.53 -72.99 0.10
C ASN A 209 42.48 -73.12 1.63
N LEU A 210 42.43 -71.99 2.33
CA LEU A 210 42.40 -71.89 3.78
C LEU A 210 41.21 -72.70 4.33
N ASN A 211 40.10 -72.77 3.59
CA ASN A 211 38.97 -73.65 3.86
C ASN A 211 39.32 -75.15 3.90
N GLU A 212 40.24 -75.62 3.07
CA GLU A 212 40.67 -77.03 3.09
C GLU A 212 41.54 -77.35 4.33
N VAL A 213 42.16 -76.33 4.93
CA VAL A 213 42.91 -76.41 6.19
C VAL A 213 41.99 -76.19 7.41
N ILE A 214 41.00 -75.29 7.29
CA ILE A 214 40.09 -74.80 8.35
C ILE A 214 38.89 -75.73 8.56
N SER A 215 38.21 -76.20 7.51
CA SER A 215 37.12 -77.19 7.61
C SER A 215 37.55 -78.49 8.32
N GLN A 216 38.84 -78.83 8.26
CA GLN A 216 39.43 -79.97 8.97
C GLN A 216 39.67 -79.75 10.48
N LEU A 217 39.40 -78.55 11.00
CA LEU A 217 39.58 -78.11 12.39
C LEU A 217 38.27 -78.06 13.19
N GLN A 218 37.11 -78.34 12.58
CA GLN A 218 35.79 -78.35 13.23
C GLN A 218 35.81 -79.12 14.56
N VAL A 219 35.36 -78.48 15.65
CA VAL A 219 35.30 -79.08 17.00
C VAL A 219 33.96 -79.77 17.22
N THR A 220 33.93 -80.83 18.04
CA THR A 220 32.66 -81.48 18.44
C THR A 220 32.06 -80.79 19.68
N PRO A 221 30.74 -80.52 19.75
CA PRO A 221 30.12 -79.51 20.65
C PRO A 221 30.02 -79.87 22.14
N ILE A 222 30.70 -80.92 22.62
CA ILE A 222 30.33 -81.55 23.90
C ILE A 222 30.69 -80.69 25.14
N PHE A 223 31.54 -79.67 25.00
CA PHE A 223 32.02 -78.82 26.12
C PHE A 223 32.15 -77.33 25.79
N GLU A 224 31.54 -76.89 24.70
CA GLU A 224 31.70 -75.54 24.13
C GLU A 224 31.39 -74.45 25.16
N GLU A 225 30.25 -74.53 25.83
CA GLU A 225 29.81 -73.56 26.86
C GLU A 225 30.81 -73.42 28.03
N ILE A 226 31.35 -74.53 28.54
CA ILE A 226 32.31 -74.51 29.66
C ILE A 226 33.67 -73.97 29.21
N GLN A 227 34.10 -74.33 28.00
CA GLN A 227 35.35 -73.85 27.44
C GLN A 227 35.30 -72.34 27.18
N ASN A 228 34.20 -71.87 26.60
CA ASN A 228 33.91 -70.48 26.29
C ASN A 228 33.87 -69.63 27.56
N ASN A 229 33.11 -70.04 28.58
CA ASN A 229 33.04 -69.31 29.85
C ASN A 229 34.39 -69.23 30.60
N ILE A 230 35.24 -70.27 30.50
CA ILE A 230 36.58 -70.25 31.13
C ILE A 230 37.55 -69.34 30.35
N PHE A 231 37.41 -69.30 29.03
CA PHE A 231 38.20 -68.43 28.16
C PHE A 231 37.87 -66.97 28.45
N ASP A 232 36.59 -66.60 28.43
CA ASP A 232 36.13 -65.22 28.69
C ASP A 232 36.60 -64.75 30.06
N PHE A 233 36.37 -65.56 31.10
CA PHE A 233 36.84 -65.27 32.46
C PHE A 233 38.34 -64.91 32.55
N SER A 234 39.17 -65.43 31.65
CA SER A 234 40.62 -65.25 31.66
C SER A 234 41.12 -64.15 30.72
N PHE A 235 40.34 -63.80 29.68
CA PHE A 235 40.77 -62.93 28.57
C PHE A 235 39.83 -61.74 28.33
N GLU A 236 38.84 -61.54 29.19
CA GLU A 236 38.00 -60.35 29.28
C GLU A 236 38.76 -59.20 29.96
N THR A 237 38.76 -58.01 29.37
CA THR A 237 39.39 -56.82 29.92
C THR A 237 38.55 -55.58 29.65
N ASN A 238 38.68 -54.54 30.46
CA ASN A 238 38.06 -53.25 30.15
C ASN A 238 38.88 -52.53 29.07
N LEU A 239 38.23 -51.98 28.04
CA LEU A 239 38.87 -51.09 27.05
C LEU A 239 38.78 -49.64 27.49
N THR A 240 37.60 -49.25 27.97
CA THR A 240 37.27 -47.92 28.51
C THR A 240 36.56 -48.09 29.85
N GLU A 241 36.13 -47.00 30.48
CA GLU A 241 35.36 -47.08 31.74
C GLU A 241 33.99 -47.75 31.57
N THR A 242 33.47 -47.77 30.34
CA THR A 242 32.11 -48.23 29.99
C THR A 242 32.10 -49.51 29.15
N ARG A 243 33.21 -49.84 28.47
CA ARG A 243 33.28 -50.98 27.52
C ARG A 243 34.20 -52.11 28.01
N VAL A 244 33.72 -53.33 27.83
CA VAL A 244 34.44 -54.56 28.15
C VAL A 244 34.77 -55.30 26.86
N PHE A 245 36.04 -55.53 26.62
CA PHE A 245 36.51 -56.37 25.52
C PHE A 245 36.48 -57.84 25.89
N ASN A 246 35.73 -58.59 25.10
CA ASN A 246 35.82 -60.03 25.04
C ASN A 246 36.55 -60.46 23.76
N LEU A 247 37.77 -61.01 23.90
CA LEU A 247 38.60 -61.44 22.77
C LEU A 247 37.87 -62.39 21.83
N ARG A 248 37.05 -63.30 22.36
CA ARG A 248 36.35 -64.28 21.51
C ARG A 248 35.29 -63.59 20.68
N ASP A 249 34.44 -62.79 21.33
CA ASP A 249 33.30 -62.15 20.67
C ASP A 249 33.81 -61.14 19.63
N GLU A 250 34.88 -60.39 19.94
CA GLU A 250 35.54 -59.50 18.97
C GLU A 250 36.12 -60.25 17.76
N LEU A 251 36.81 -61.38 17.98
CA LEU A 251 37.33 -62.18 16.87
C LEU A 251 36.21 -62.73 15.98
N TYR A 252 35.04 -63.03 16.56
CA TYR A 252 33.86 -63.40 15.78
C TYR A 252 33.32 -62.23 14.97
N ASN A 253 33.23 -61.03 15.54
CA ASN A 253 32.76 -59.84 14.83
C ASN A 253 33.70 -59.46 13.67
N VAL A 254 35.03 -59.42 13.90
CA VAL A 254 36.02 -59.10 12.85
C VAL A 254 36.00 -60.12 11.70
N THR A 255 35.86 -61.41 12.02
CA THR A 255 35.76 -62.46 10.98
C THR A 255 34.42 -62.41 10.25
N ALA A 256 33.32 -62.08 10.93
CA ALA A 256 32.01 -61.88 10.32
C ALA A 256 31.99 -60.67 9.38
N ILE A 257 32.61 -59.54 9.77
CA ILE A 257 32.79 -58.36 8.90
C ILE A 257 33.55 -58.76 7.62
N THR A 258 34.70 -59.44 7.79
CA THR A 258 35.53 -59.86 6.66
C THR A 258 34.79 -60.81 5.72
N GLN A 259 34.04 -61.77 6.29
CA GLN A 259 33.24 -62.73 5.51
C GLN A 259 32.11 -62.02 4.75
N ARG A 260 31.34 -61.17 5.42
CA ARG A 260 30.21 -60.47 4.81
C ARG A 260 30.66 -59.52 3.70
N ALA A 261 31.78 -58.81 3.90
CA ALA A 261 32.39 -57.95 2.88
C ALA A 261 32.94 -58.76 1.69
N TYR A 262 33.43 -59.98 1.93
CA TYR A 262 33.83 -60.89 0.86
C TYR A 262 32.63 -61.42 0.06
N GLU A 263 31.57 -61.87 0.75
CA GLU A 263 30.33 -62.37 0.13
C GLU A 263 29.64 -61.31 -0.73
N ALA A 264 29.68 -60.06 -0.29
CA ALA A 264 29.17 -58.91 -1.03
C ALA A 264 30.11 -58.45 -2.16
N GLY A 265 31.30 -59.03 -2.29
CA GLY A 265 32.26 -58.69 -3.35
C GLY A 265 33.05 -57.40 -3.12
N PHE A 266 32.89 -56.72 -1.97
CA PHE A 266 33.56 -55.45 -1.65
C PHE A 266 35.08 -55.56 -1.48
N LEU A 267 35.58 -56.78 -1.23
CA LEU A 267 37.02 -57.07 -1.15
C LEU A 267 37.64 -57.46 -2.50
N SER A 268 36.90 -57.36 -3.61
CA SER A 268 37.38 -57.69 -4.95
C SER A 268 38.28 -56.61 -5.54
N ASP A 269 39.31 -56.99 -6.30
CA ASP A 269 40.11 -56.05 -7.11
C ASP A 269 39.30 -55.39 -8.24
N GLN A 270 38.10 -55.91 -8.52
CA GLN A 270 37.13 -55.37 -9.50
C GLN A 270 35.99 -54.59 -8.82
N PHE A 271 36.02 -54.43 -7.50
CA PHE A 271 35.04 -53.64 -6.79
C PHE A 271 35.15 -52.18 -7.21
N ASP A 272 34.02 -51.58 -7.53
CA ASP A 272 33.90 -50.18 -7.89
C ASP A 272 32.74 -49.59 -7.11
N LEU A 273 33.06 -48.58 -6.29
CA LEU A 273 32.11 -47.90 -5.42
C LEU A 273 30.98 -47.25 -6.24
N ASN A 274 31.27 -46.82 -7.47
CA ASN A 274 30.31 -46.14 -8.33
C ASN A 274 29.16 -47.05 -8.78
N ASN A 275 29.37 -48.37 -8.81
CA ASN A 275 28.36 -49.36 -9.22
C ASN A 275 27.47 -49.84 -8.07
N LEU A 276 27.68 -49.36 -6.85
CA LEU A 276 26.84 -49.73 -5.72
C LEU A 276 25.40 -49.25 -5.92
N GLY A 277 24.44 -50.16 -5.74
CA GLY A 277 23.01 -49.88 -5.91
C GLY A 277 22.13 -50.67 -4.93
N SER A 278 20.83 -50.71 -5.19
CA SER A 278 19.84 -51.28 -4.25
C SER A 278 20.05 -52.76 -3.90
N GLU A 279 20.72 -53.52 -4.78
CA GLU A 279 21.07 -54.93 -4.51
C GLU A 279 22.11 -55.09 -3.39
N ASP A 280 22.90 -54.04 -3.11
CA ASP A 280 24.00 -54.04 -2.13
C ASP A 280 23.57 -53.48 -0.75
N ALA A 281 22.40 -52.84 -0.66
CA ALA A 281 21.92 -52.14 0.54
C ALA A 281 21.88 -53.04 1.78
N GLU A 282 21.26 -54.21 1.68
CA GLU A 282 21.14 -55.15 2.80
C GLU A 282 22.52 -55.65 3.26
N ALA A 283 23.46 -55.84 2.33
CA ALA A 283 24.81 -56.29 2.66
C ALA A 283 25.60 -55.23 3.43
N ILE A 284 25.46 -53.94 3.06
CA ILE A 284 26.10 -52.81 3.75
C ILE A 284 25.46 -52.57 5.12
N LYS A 285 24.14 -52.63 5.22
CA LYS A 285 23.40 -52.53 6.49
C LYS A 285 23.80 -53.63 7.47
N ASP A 286 23.88 -54.88 7.00
CA ASP A 286 24.38 -56.00 7.79
C ASP A 286 25.83 -55.79 8.26
N LEU A 287 26.70 -55.30 7.36
CA LEU A 287 28.10 -55.01 7.68
C LEU A 287 28.21 -53.95 8.78
N LEU A 288 27.53 -52.81 8.64
CA LEU A 288 27.52 -51.74 9.63
C LEU A 288 26.91 -52.20 10.95
N GLY A 289 25.89 -53.07 10.92
CA GLY A 289 25.35 -53.72 12.11
C GLY A 289 26.37 -54.58 12.86
N ILE A 290 27.14 -55.41 12.13
CA ILE A 290 28.20 -56.24 12.72
C ILE A 290 29.36 -55.37 13.24
N VAL A 291 29.70 -54.27 12.55
CA VAL A 291 30.66 -53.28 13.05
C VAL A 291 30.15 -52.65 14.35
N GLY A 292 28.85 -52.35 14.44
CA GLY A 292 28.22 -51.81 15.64
C GLY A 292 28.13 -52.79 16.82
N ASP A 293 28.29 -54.10 16.56
CA ASP A 293 28.40 -55.13 17.59
C ASP A 293 29.85 -55.33 18.08
N SER A 294 30.87 -54.73 17.42
CA SER A 294 32.27 -54.77 17.84
C SER A 294 32.56 -53.71 18.92
N ASP A 295 32.85 -54.17 20.14
CA ASP A 295 33.25 -53.29 21.24
C ASP A 295 34.58 -52.57 20.95
N VAL A 296 35.46 -53.14 20.11
CA VAL A 296 36.70 -52.45 19.69
C VAL A 296 36.42 -51.33 18.72
N MET A 297 35.61 -51.58 17.68
CA MET A 297 35.31 -50.57 16.66
C MET A 297 34.50 -49.43 17.26
N ILE A 298 33.52 -49.73 18.11
CA ILE A 298 32.77 -48.71 18.85
C ILE A 298 33.68 -47.92 19.79
N ALA A 299 34.56 -48.58 20.55
CA ALA A 299 35.50 -47.85 21.42
C ALA A 299 36.49 -46.99 20.63
N LEU A 300 36.91 -47.41 19.43
CA LEU A 300 37.73 -46.59 18.53
C LEU A 300 36.98 -45.35 18.04
N LEU A 301 35.70 -45.48 17.71
CA LEU A 301 34.85 -44.37 17.29
C LEU A 301 34.53 -43.41 18.45
N GLU A 302 34.19 -43.93 19.64
CA GLU A 302 33.97 -43.13 20.86
C GLU A 302 35.24 -42.32 21.22
N VAL A 303 36.41 -42.96 21.21
CA VAL A 303 37.69 -42.26 21.43
C VAL A 303 38.00 -41.29 20.28
N GLY A 304 37.65 -41.65 19.04
CA GLY A 304 37.79 -40.78 17.87
C GLY A 304 36.97 -39.49 17.99
N SER A 305 35.72 -39.58 18.48
CA SER A 305 34.86 -38.43 18.80
C SER A 305 35.46 -37.54 19.88
N ASP A 306 35.94 -38.13 20.98
CA ASP A 306 36.61 -37.39 22.06
C ASP A 306 37.81 -36.60 21.52
N LEU A 307 38.63 -37.25 20.69
CA LEU A 307 39.80 -36.64 20.07
C LEU A 307 39.42 -35.53 19.09
N ALA A 308 38.44 -35.78 18.23
CA ALA A 308 37.92 -34.80 17.27
C ALA A 308 37.44 -33.55 18.00
N ALA A 309 36.66 -33.71 19.07
CA ALA A 309 36.16 -32.62 19.90
C ALA A 309 37.22 -31.90 20.75
N GLU A 310 38.41 -32.47 20.92
CA GLU A 310 39.51 -31.89 21.71
C GLU A 310 40.66 -31.34 20.83
N GLY A 311 40.38 -31.04 19.57
CA GLY A 311 41.29 -30.33 18.66
C GLY A 311 41.90 -31.17 17.53
N LEU A 312 41.61 -32.48 17.46
CA LEU A 312 42.01 -33.27 16.30
C LEU A 312 41.24 -32.82 15.04
N LEU A 313 39.98 -32.42 15.18
CA LEU A 313 39.19 -31.91 14.05
C LEU A 313 39.85 -30.67 13.44
N GLU A 314 40.16 -29.65 14.24
CA GLU A 314 40.91 -28.45 13.83
C GLU A 314 42.24 -28.80 13.15
N SER A 315 42.97 -29.77 13.70
CA SER A 315 44.26 -30.20 13.14
C SER A 315 44.13 -30.95 11.81
N LEU A 316 43.01 -31.63 11.55
CA LEU A 316 42.81 -32.44 10.35
C LEU A 316 42.18 -31.63 9.22
N THR A 317 41.28 -30.71 9.55
CA THR A 317 40.57 -29.89 8.56
C THR A 317 41.25 -28.55 8.32
N GLU A 318 42.23 -28.17 9.15
CA GLU A 318 42.82 -26.82 9.19
C GLU A 318 41.80 -25.71 9.48
N ILE A 319 40.58 -26.09 9.89
CA ILE A 319 39.50 -25.18 10.28
C ILE A 319 39.75 -24.75 11.72
N GLY A 320 39.89 -23.45 11.95
CA GLY A 320 39.92 -22.89 13.31
C GLY A 320 38.51 -22.91 13.88
N LEU A 321 38.23 -23.79 14.83
CA LEU A 321 36.95 -23.81 15.51
C LEU A 321 36.85 -22.64 16.49
N SER A 322 35.69 -22.00 16.56
CA SER A 322 35.45 -20.86 17.44
C SER A 322 35.47 -21.31 18.92
N GLU A 323 35.87 -20.41 19.84
CA GLU A 323 35.70 -20.65 21.28
C GLU A 323 34.25 -20.35 21.77
N GLY A 324 33.29 -20.21 20.84
CA GLY A 324 31.90 -19.86 21.10
C GLY A 324 31.15 -20.87 21.98
N ASN A 325 30.01 -20.44 22.54
CA ASN A 325 29.17 -21.33 23.35
C ASN A 325 28.48 -22.39 22.48
N ALA A 326 28.05 -22.05 21.26
CA ALA A 326 27.47 -22.94 20.27
C ALA A 326 28.44 -24.08 19.90
N THR A 327 29.64 -23.73 19.45
CA THR A 327 30.72 -24.70 19.18
C THR A 327 31.00 -25.61 20.39
N LYS A 328 31.04 -25.09 21.62
CA LYS A 328 31.22 -25.93 22.83
C LYS A 328 30.07 -26.90 23.07
N ALA A 329 28.83 -26.51 22.82
CA ALA A 329 27.67 -27.37 22.96
C ALA A 329 27.67 -28.49 21.90
N ALA A 330 27.91 -28.14 20.64
CA ALA A 330 27.99 -29.10 19.55
C ALA A 330 29.17 -30.09 19.70
N LEU A 331 30.34 -29.63 20.17
CA LEU A 331 31.46 -30.50 20.50
C LEU A 331 31.17 -31.43 21.70
N ALA A 332 30.24 -31.06 22.59
CA ALA A 332 29.77 -31.96 23.65
C ALA A 332 28.83 -33.04 23.10
N GLU A 333 27.96 -32.70 22.15
CA GLU A 333 27.13 -33.69 21.42
C GLU A 333 28.00 -34.69 20.64
N LEU A 334 29.09 -34.24 19.99
CA LEU A 334 30.05 -35.12 19.31
C LEU A 334 30.63 -36.21 20.25
N LYS A 335 30.91 -35.88 21.51
CA LYS A 335 31.38 -36.83 22.53
C LYS A 335 30.29 -37.77 23.04
N ALA A 336 29.03 -37.39 22.89
CA ALA A 336 27.88 -38.12 23.42
C ALA A 336 27.24 -39.10 22.41
N ILE A 337 27.75 -39.17 21.17
CA ILE A 337 27.23 -40.02 20.09
C ILE A 337 27.20 -41.50 20.51
N ASP A 338 26.04 -42.13 20.35
CA ASP A 338 25.87 -43.58 20.38
C ASP A 338 26.21 -44.16 19.01
N TRP A 339 27.49 -44.44 18.81
CA TRP A 339 28.03 -44.98 17.55
C TRP A 339 27.35 -46.28 17.08
N LYS A 340 26.70 -47.03 17.97
CA LYS A 340 25.95 -48.23 17.54
C LYS A 340 24.66 -47.85 16.83
N LEU A 341 23.91 -46.89 17.36
CA LEU A 341 22.73 -46.35 16.69
C LEU A 341 23.13 -45.58 15.42
N GLU A 342 24.22 -44.82 15.49
CA GLU A 342 24.73 -44.06 14.34
C GLU A 342 25.11 -44.94 13.15
N LEU A 343 25.83 -46.05 13.37
CA LEU A 343 26.17 -47.01 12.31
C LEU A 343 24.92 -47.67 11.69
N ALA A 344 23.88 -47.90 12.49
CA ALA A 344 22.62 -48.43 11.98
C ALA A 344 21.88 -47.39 11.12
N ALA A 345 21.88 -46.12 11.52
CA ALA A 345 21.32 -45.02 10.76
C ALA A 345 22.08 -44.79 9.43
N LEU A 346 23.41 -44.85 9.44
CA LEU A 346 24.23 -44.82 8.21
C LEU A 346 23.88 -45.95 7.23
N GLY A 347 23.52 -47.14 7.74
CA GLY A 347 23.01 -48.23 6.92
C GLY A 347 21.65 -47.94 6.28
N LEU A 348 20.75 -47.26 7.01
CA LEU A 348 19.45 -46.82 6.49
C LEU A 348 19.60 -45.70 5.45
N ILE A 349 20.53 -44.76 5.65
CA ILE A 349 20.85 -43.72 4.67
C ILE A 349 21.35 -44.36 3.38
N PHE A 350 22.25 -45.34 3.45
CA PHE A 350 22.71 -46.05 2.26
C PHE A 350 21.57 -46.80 1.54
N GLU A 351 20.69 -47.46 2.29
CA GLU A 351 19.48 -48.11 1.75
C GLU A 351 18.59 -47.12 1.00
N LYS A 352 18.35 -45.93 1.58
CA LYS A 352 17.55 -44.87 0.96
C LYS A 352 18.25 -44.21 -0.23
N LEU A 353 19.56 -43.95 -0.14
CA LEU A 353 20.38 -43.41 -1.25
C LEU A 353 20.29 -44.33 -2.46
N THR A 354 20.48 -45.64 -2.26
CA THR A 354 20.44 -46.61 -3.35
C THR A 354 19.03 -46.86 -3.93
N ALA A 355 17.98 -46.32 -3.29
CA ALA A 355 16.63 -46.25 -3.85
C ALA A 355 16.45 -45.08 -4.84
N VAL A 356 17.26 -44.01 -4.71
CA VAL A 356 17.34 -42.91 -5.69
C VAL A 356 18.08 -43.36 -6.95
N GLY A 357 19.19 -44.08 -6.81
CA GLY A 357 19.99 -44.55 -7.92
C GLY A 357 21.29 -45.22 -7.49
N THR A 358 22.16 -45.52 -8.45
CA THR A 358 23.54 -45.95 -8.15
C THR A 358 24.39 -44.78 -7.63
N ILE A 359 25.51 -45.07 -6.97
CA ILE A 359 26.42 -44.01 -6.50
C ILE A 359 26.94 -43.15 -7.66
N GLU A 360 27.14 -43.71 -8.86
CA GLU A 360 27.47 -42.93 -10.07
C GLU A 360 26.34 -41.96 -10.47
N GLU A 361 25.09 -42.41 -10.46
CA GLU A 361 23.93 -41.59 -10.79
C GLU A 361 23.71 -40.49 -9.74
N ILE A 362 23.83 -40.81 -8.45
CA ILE A 362 23.74 -39.82 -7.36
C ILE A 362 24.88 -38.80 -7.45
N SER A 363 26.11 -39.25 -7.75
CA SER A 363 27.23 -38.33 -7.97
C SER A 363 26.98 -37.42 -9.18
N ALA A 364 26.34 -37.91 -10.24
CA ALA A 364 25.96 -37.10 -11.39
C ALA A 364 24.84 -36.08 -11.05
N LEU A 365 23.93 -36.41 -10.12
CA LEU A 365 22.95 -35.45 -9.58
C LEU A 365 23.62 -34.33 -8.77
N LEU A 366 24.64 -34.67 -7.98
CA LEU A 366 25.42 -33.70 -7.18
C LEU A 366 26.34 -32.81 -8.03
N GLU A 367 26.79 -33.30 -9.19
CA GLU A 367 27.66 -32.55 -10.12
C GLU A 367 26.87 -31.57 -11.02
N ASP A 368 25.63 -31.90 -11.39
CA ASP A 368 24.74 -31.03 -12.18
C ASP A 368 23.31 -31.08 -11.65
N THR A 369 22.95 -30.03 -10.90
CA THR A 369 21.66 -29.91 -10.21
C THR A 369 20.47 -29.83 -11.15
N ASN A 370 20.66 -29.52 -12.45
CA ASN A 370 19.56 -29.56 -13.42
C ASN A 370 18.99 -30.98 -13.60
N ASN A 371 19.79 -32.00 -13.30
CA ASN A 371 19.33 -33.38 -13.37
C ASN A 371 18.28 -33.70 -12.28
N LEU A 372 18.21 -32.92 -11.20
CA LEU A 372 17.17 -33.06 -10.16
C LEU A 372 15.77 -32.86 -10.72
N ALA A 373 15.61 -31.97 -11.70
CA ALA A 373 14.33 -31.70 -12.36
C ALA A 373 13.83 -32.87 -13.23
N SER A 374 14.68 -33.87 -13.48
CA SER A 374 14.36 -35.04 -14.31
C SER A 374 14.06 -36.31 -13.52
N LEU A 375 14.09 -36.23 -12.19
CA LEU A 375 13.77 -37.35 -11.31
C LEU A 375 12.29 -37.71 -11.41
N SER A 376 12.00 -39.00 -11.31
CA SER A 376 10.61 -39.46 -11.15
C SER A 376 10.11 -39.22 -9.73
N GLU A 377 8.80 -39.14 -9.55
CA GLU A 377 8.14 -38.97 -8.24
C GLU A 377 8.68 -39.94 -7.17
N ALA A 378 8.93 -41.21 -7.54
CA ALA A 378 9.48 -42.20 -6.63
C ALA A 378 10.95 -41.93 -6.24
N GLU A 379 11.75 -41.36 -7.16
CA GLU A 379 13.15 -40.96 -6.91
C GLU A 379 13.21 -39.68 -6.08
N VAL A 380 12.26 -38.75 -6.26
CA VAL A 380 12.09 -37.54 -5.44
C VAL A 380 11.75 -37.91 -4.00
N THR A 381 10.74 -38.75 -3.75
CA THR A 381 10.42 -39.24 -2.39
C THR A 381 11.62 -39.97 -1.77
N ALA A 382 12.35 -40.77 -2.56
CA ALA A 382 13.55 -41.45 -2.07
C ALA A 382 14.66 -40.46 -1.67
N LEU A 383 14.83 -39.36 -2.42
CA LEU A 383 15.80 -38.30 -2.12
C LEU A 383 15.42 -37.51 -0.88
N ALA A 384 14.14 -37.15 -0.72
CA ALA A 384 13.61 -36.55 0.51
C ALA A 384 13.81 -37.49 1.72
N ASP A 385 13.52 -38.79 1.54
CA ASP A 385 13.75 -39.78 2.57
C ASP A 385 15.21 -39.90 2.99
N VAL A 386 16.18 -39.70 2.08
CA VAL A 386 17.60 -39.62 2.42
C VAL A 386 17.85 -38.45 3.37
N LEU A 387 17.32 -37.26 3.10
CA LEU A 387 17.47 -36.10 3.99
C LEU A 387 16.85 -36.36 5.37
N ARG A 388 15.64 -36.94 5.43
CA ARG A 388 15.01 -37.35 6.70
C ARG A 388 15.88 -38.35 7.48
N ALA A 389 16.51 -39.30 6.78
CA ALA A 389 17.42 -40.25 7.43
C ALA A 389 18.76 -39.64 7.85
N VAL A 390 19.25 -38.60 7.14
CA VAL A 390 20.40 -37.79 7.56
C VAL A 390 20.05 -36.96 8.79
N ALA A 391 18.83 -36.42 8.87
CA ALA A 391 18.35 -35.68 10.04
C ALA A 391 18.27 -36.58 11.30
N ASP A 392 18.04 -37.88 11.14
CA ASP A 392 18.06 -38.85 12.25
C ASP A 392 19.48 -39.19 12.77
N LEU A 393 20.55 -38.72 12.11
CA LEU A 393 21.93 -38.93 12.56
C LEU A 393 22.28 -38.04 13.75
N GLN A 394 22.83 -38.61 14.80
CA GLN A 394 23.33 -37.82 15.93
C GLN A 394 24.51 -36.93 15.54
N LEU A 395 25.26 -37.29 14.48
CA LEU A 395 26.31 -36.44 13.92
C LEU A 395 25.77 -35.09 13.41
N ILE A 396 24.50 -35.00 12.99
CA ILE A 396 23.95 -33.73 12.51
C ILE A 396 23.80 -32.70 13.63
N LYS A 397 23.76 -33.12 14.90
CA LYS A 397 23.79 -32.21 16.05
C LYS A 397 25.07 -31.39 16.15
N VAL A 398 26.09 -31.80 15.40
CA VAL A 398 27.39 -31.12 15.29
C VAL A 398 27.41 -30.14 14.10
N ALA A 399 26.39 -30.13 13.25
CA ALA A 399 26.33 -29.30 12.04
C ALA A 399 26.47 -27.80 12.33
N ASN A 400 26.01 -27.33 13.50
CA ASN A 400 26.13 -25.93 13.92
C ASN A 400 27.59 -25.44 13.93
N VAL A 401 28.57 -26.32 14.17
CA VAL A 401 30.00 -26.00 14.07
C VAL A 401 30.38 -25.67 12.62
N GLY A 402 29.84 -26.45 11.68
CA GLY A 402 30.02 -26.21 10.25
C GLY A 402 29.34 -24.93 9.82
N VAL A 403 28.11 -24.66 10.28
CA VAL A 403 27.39 -23.40 10.01
C VAL A 403 28.18 -22.22 10.56
N GLU A 404 28.62 -22.25 11.82
CA GLU A 404 29.42 -21.18 12.44
C GLU A 404 30.69 -20.89 11.64
N TYR A 405 31.38 -21.94 11.17
CA TYR A 405 32.56 -21.80 10.31
C TYR A 405 32.24 -21.18 8.94
N VAL A 406 31.13 -21.59 8.31
CA VAL A 406 30.69 -21.02 7.03
C VAL A 406 30.46 -19.51 7.16
N LEU A 407 29.92 -19.03 8.28
CA LEU A 407 29.73 -17.59 8.54
C LEU A 407 31.06 -16.84 8.75
N GLU A 408 32.14 -17.54 9.08
CA GLU A 408 33.50 -16.98 9.19
C GLU A 408 34.24 -16.90 7.84
N LEU A 409 33.71 -17.53 6.78
CA LEU A 409 34.34 -17.50 5.46
C LEU A 409 34.23 -16.12 4.81
N GLU A 410 35.37 -15.61 4.31
CA GLU A 410 35.43 -14.32 3.61
C GLU A 410 34.45 -14.26 2.42
N ASP A 411 34.28 -15.35 1.68
CA ASP A 411 33.36 -15.43 0.54
C ASP A 411 31.88 -15.30 0.95
N VAL A 412 31.50 -15.80 2.12
CA VAL A 412 30.13 -15.68 2.65
C VAL A 412 29.89 -14.26 3.14
N GLN A 413 30.85 -13.70 3.89
CA GLN A 413 30.82 -12.32 4.35
C GLN A 413 30.92 -11.31 3.20
N ALA A 414 31.47 -11.69 2.05
CA ALA A 414 31.56 -10.81 0.89
C ALA A 414 30.17 -10.41 0.36
N ASN A 415 29.16 -11.28 0.53
CA ASN A 415 27.78 -11.01 0.09
C ASN A 415 27.08 -9.92 0.92
N ILE A 416 27.57 -9.63 2.14
CA ILE A 416 27.04 -8.57 3.00
C ILE A 416 27.80 -7.27 2.69
N GLU A 417 27.47 -6.62 1.58
CA GLU A 417 28.22 -5.43 1.13
C GLU A 417 27.92 -4.16 1.93
N TRP A 418 26.75 -4.10 2.59
CA TRP A 418 26.25 -2.91 3.30
C TRP A 418 26.90 -2.64 4.64
N LEU A 419 27.49 -3.67 5.28
CA LEU A 419 28.20 -3.51 6.54
C LEU A 419 29.73 -3.40 6.36
N PRO A 420 30.44 -2.66 7.24
CA PRO A 420 31.89 -2.71 7.30
C PRO A 420 32.39 -4.15 7.52
N VAL A 421 33.49 -4.54 6.85
CA VAL A 421 34.06 -5.90 6.94
C VAL A 421 34.26 -6.39 8.38
N THR A 422 34.53 -5.47 9.33
CA THR A 422 34.72 -5.80 10.74
C THR A 422 33.46 -6.19 11.50
N GLU A 423 32.27 -5.95 10.94
CA GLU A 423 30.97 -6.14 11.60
C GLU A 423 30.15 -7.29 10.98
N ARG A 424 30.48 -7.73 9.76
CA ARG A 424 29.73 -8.75 9.00
C ARG A 424 29.62 -10.10 9.69
N GLU A 425 30.72 -10.58 10.28
CA GLU A 425 30.74 -11.85 11.02
C GLU A 425 29.78 -11.82 12.23
N ALA A 426 29.81 -10.72 12.98
CA ALA A 426 28.97 -10.57 14.17
C ALA A 426 27.49 -10.51 13.79
N TYR A 427 27.16 -9.77 12.74
CA TYR A 427 25.82 -9.68 12.18
C TYR A 427 25.27 -11.05 11.74
N LEU A 428 26.03 -11.83 10.95
CA LEU A 428 25.60 -13.16 10.51
C LEU A 428 25.40 -14.14 11.68
N LYS A 429 26.26 -14.07 12.70
CA LYS A 429 26.14 -14.90 13.92
C LYS A 429 24.95 -14.49 14.79
N GLU A 430 24.53 -13.23 14.73
CA GLU A 430 23.33 -12.73 15.42
C GLU A 430 22.06 -13.15 14.68
N ALA A 431 22.01 -12.98 13.35
CA ALA A 431 20.88 -13.40 12.51
C ALA A 431 20.61 -14.91 12.64
N LEU A 432 21.65 -15.74 12.64
CA LEU A 432 21.53 -17.19 12.77
C LEU A 432 21.69 -17.69 14.22
N ALA A 433 21.49 -16.83 15.22
CA ALA A 433 21.69 -17.20 16.63
C ALA A 433 20.78 -18.36 17.07
N GLU A 434 19.55 -18.43 16.56
CA GLU A 434 18.61 -19.51 16.84
C GLU A 434 19.14 -20.87 16.34
N VAL A 435 19.57 -20.91 15.07
CA VAL A 435 20.19 -22.07 14.43
C VAL A 435 21.49 -22.49 15.16
N LEU A 436 22.36 -21.53 15.48
CA LEU A 436 23.65 -21.82 16.09
C LEU A 436 23.53 -22.34 17.53
N ASN A 437 22.57 -21.81 18.31
CA ASN A 437 22.46 -22.12 19.73
C ASN A 437 21.65 -23.39 20.03
N ASP A 438 20.82 -23.88 19.09
CA ASP A 438 20.12 -25.15 19.24
C ASP A 438 20.82 -26.29 18.49
N THR A 439 21.48 -27.19 19.23
CA THR A 439 22.14 -28.37 18.66
C THR A 439 21.17 -29.41 18.10
N GLU A 440 19.87 -29.32 18.41
CA GLU A 440 18.86 -30.21 17.84
C GLU A 440 18.12 -29.59 16.65
N PHE A 441 18.47 -28.35 16.23
CA PHE A 441 17.80 -27.62 15.14
C PHE A 441 17.63 -28.47 13.87
N PHE A 442 18.67 -29.19 13.43
CA PHE A 442 18.61 -30.06 12.25
C PHE A 442 18.29 -31.54 12.55
N TYR A 443 18.10 -31.92 13.83
CA TYR A 443 18.06 -33.33 14.26
C TYR A 443 16.67 -33.86 14.57
N GLY A 444 16.35 -35.03 14.01
CA GLY A 444 15.15 -35.82 14.27
C GLY A 444 13.89 -35.28 13.60
N GLU A 445 12.76 -35.95 13.83
CA GLU A 445 11.46 -35.67 13.17
C GLU A 445 10.92 -34.25 13.35
N ASN A 446 11.38 -33.50 14.36
CA ASN A 446 11.01 -32.09 14.56
C ASN A 446 12.12 -31.11 14.14
N GLY A 447 13.22 -31.60 13.57
CA GLY A 447 14.33 -30.76 13.13
C GLY A 447 14.10 -30.27 11.70
N ASP A 448 14.71 -29.14 11.36
CA ASP A 448 14.45 -28.40 10.13
C ASP A 448 14.91 -29.12 8.85
N LEU A 449 15.79 -30.12 8.97
CA LEU A 449 16.12 -30.99 7.83
C LEU A 449 14.94 -31.87 7.39
N TYR A 450 13.99 -32.19 8.28
CA TYR A 450 12.74 -32.85 7.87
C TYR A 450 11.87 -31.88 7.06
N ASN A 451 11.72 -30.64 7.51
CA ASN A 451 10.97 -29.61 6.79
C ASN A 451 11.60 -29.32 5.41
N LEU A 452 12.94 -29.24 5.34
CA LEU A 452 13.66 -29.12 4.07
C LEU A 452 13.46 -30.34 3.15
N ALA A 453 13.30 -31.54 3.71
CA ALA A 453 13.01 -32.74 2.93
C ALA A 453 11.58 -32.71 2.37
N ASP A 454 10.62 -32.23 3.15
CA ASP A 454 9.21 -32.08 2.76
C ASP A 454 9.09 -31.00 1.66
N LEU A 455 9.76 -29.84 1.84
CA LEU A 455 9.89 -28.81 0.81
C LEU A 455 10.52 -29.34 -0.48
N LEU A 456 11.59 -30.12 -0.39
CA LEU A 456 12.24 -30.72 -1.57
C LEU A 456 11.29 -31.65 -2.33
N GLU A 457 10.51 -32.45 -1.60
CA GLU A 457 9.53 -33.37 -2.18
C GLU A 457 8.42 -32.60 -2.92
N VAL A 458 7.93 -31.50 -2.34
CA VAL A 458 6.94 -30.61 -2.94
C VAL A 458 7.48 -29.86 -4.14
N VAL A 459 8.69 -29.30 -4.05
CA VAL A 459 9.30 -28.50 -5.13
C VAL A 459 9.59 -29.36 -6.35
N LEU A 460 10.06 -30.60 -6.18
CA LEU A 460 10.39 -31.48 -7.29
C LEU A 460 9.21 -32.35 -7.78
N ALA A 461 8.02 -32.20 -7.19
CA ALA A 461 6.83 -32.92 -7.63
C ALA A 461 6.27 -32.40 -8.96
N ASP A 462 5.58 -33.28 -9.68
CA ASP A 462 4.83 -32.92 -10.89
C ASP A 462 3.41 -32.46 -10.52
N TYR A 463 3.03 -31.25 -10.93
CA TYR A 463 1.69 -30.66 -10.71
C TYR A 463 0.92 -30.66 -12.03
N GLY A 464 0.21 -31.75 -12.33
CA GLY A 464 -0.60 -31.84 -13.54
C GLY A 464 0.25 -31.79 -14.81
N THR A 465 0.27 -30.64 -15.48
CA THR A 465 1.17 -30.36 -16.60
C THR A 465 2.42 -29.58 -16.21
N PHE A 466 2.49 -28.98 -15.02
CA PHE A 466 3.62 -28.20 -14.53
C PHE A 466 4.70 -29.07 -13.84
N SER A 467 5.98 -28.72 -14.03
CA SER A 467 7.10 -29.25 -13.23
C SER A 467 8.31 -28.32 -13.26
N VAL A 468 9.27 -28.49 -12.34
CA VAL A 468 10.51 -27.69 -12.31
C VAL A 468 11.33 -27.82 -13.60
N ALA A 469 11.22 -28.94 -14.32
CA ALA A 469 11.86 -29.09 -15.62
C ALA A 469 11.34 -28.04 -16.63
N GLN A 470 10.06 -27.66 -16.53
CA GLN A 470 9.48 -26.64 -17.39
C GLN A 470 9.97 -25.24 -17.04
N LEU A 471 10.16 -24.92 -15.75
CA LEU A 471 10.78 -23.66 -15.33
C LEU A 471 12.19 -23.45 -15.89
N LEU A 472 12.92 -24.56 -16.11
CA LEU A 472 14.27 -24.53 -16.69
C LEU A 472 14.27 -24.45 -18.22
N GLU A 473 13.18 -24.86 -18.89
CA GLU A 473 13.05 -24.91 -20.35
C GLU A 473 12.31 -23.68 -20.94
N GLU A 474 11.38 -23.09 -20.19
CA GLU A 474 10.52 -21.98 -20.61
C GLU A 474 10.81 -20.68 -19.83
N ASP A 475 10.08 -19.59 -20.13
CA ASP A 475 10.14 -18.38 -19.30
C ASP A 475 9.45 -18.68 -17.95
N PRO A 476 10.10 -18.43 -16.80
CA PRO A 476 9.55 -18.79 -15.49
C PRO A 476 8.17 -18.16 -15.22
N VAL A 477 7.93 -16.96 -15.73
CA VAL A 477 6.66 -16.26 -15.53
C VAL A 477 5.56 -16.95 -16.33
N ASP A 478 5.83 -17.29 -17.59
CA ASP A 478 4.85 -17.97 -18.46
C ASP A 478 4.52 -19.39 -17.93
N ALA A 479 5.51 -20.10 -17.39
CA ALA A 479 5.31 -21.44 -16.84
C ALA A 479 4.51 -21.42 -15.53
N LEU A 480 4.74 -20.42 -14.66
CA LEU A 480 4.04 -20.29 -13.38
C LEU A 480 2.60 -19.77 -13.55
N LEU A 481 2.32 -18.91 -14.52
CA LEU A 481 1.00 -18.28 -14.72
C LEU A 481 -0.06 -19.24 -15.33
N THR A 482 -0.25 -20.39 -14.69
CA THR A 482 -1.23 -21.43 -15.05
C THR A 482 -1.89 -21.99 -13.78
N GLU A 483 -3.06 -22.66 -13.91
CA GLU A 483 -3.74 -23.30 -12.76
C GLU A 483 -2.83 -24.34 -12.06
N ASP A 484 -2.08 -25.12 -12.85
CA ASP A 484 -1.11 -26.09 -12.34
C ASP A 484 0.10 -25.40 -11.65
N GLY A 485 0.50 -24.21 -12.13
CA GLY A 485 1.57 -23.41 -11.54
C GLY A 485 1.15 -22.70 -10.25
N GLU A 486 -0.12 -22.31 -10.12
CA GLU A 486 -0.72 -21.84 -8.87
C GLU A 486 -0.72 -22.92 -7.79
N ASP A 487 -1.15 -24.14 -8.13
CA ASP A 487 -1.12 -25.30 -7.23
C ASP A 487 0.31 -25.60 -6.75
N PHE A 488 1.30 -25.55 -7.66
CA PHE A 488 2.71 -25.71 -7.32
C PHE A 488 3.21 -24.61 -6.36
N LEU A 489 2.93 -23.35 -6.67
CA LEU A 489 3.43 -22.23 -5.88
C LEU A 489 2.82 -22.26 -4.47
N ASN A 490 1.51 -22.47 -4.35
CA ASN A 490 0.84 -22.54 -3.06
C ASN A 490 1.40 -23.69 -2.21
N ALA A 491 1.53 -24.90 -2.78
CA ALA A 491 2.13 -26.02 -2.06
C ALA A 491 3.59 -25.73 -1.65
N THR A 492 4.35 -25.07 -2.52
CA THR A 492 5.74 -24.68 -2.22
C THR A 492 5.79 -23.64 -1.09
N LEU A 493 4.96 -22.61 -1.14
CA LEU A 493 4.90 -21.57 -0.10
C LEU A 493 4.49 -22.18 1.25
N ASP A 494 3.49 -23.08 1.27
CA ASP A 494 3.06 -23.81 2.48
C ASP A 494 4.22 -24.57 3.14
N GLU A 495 5.08 -25.24 2.37
CA GLU A 495 6.24 -25.95 2.91
C GLU A 495 7.39 -25.01 3.25
N VAL A 496 7.59 -23.90 2.51
CA VAL A 496 8.62 -22.90 2.81
C VAL A 496 8.41 -22.29 4.19
N THR A 497 7.16 -22.04 4.61
CA THR A 497 6.89 -21.48 5.94
C THR A 497 7.17 -22.46 7.08
N GLN A 498 7.12 -23.77 6.82
CA GLN A 498 7.52 -24.79 7.79
C GLN A 498 9.04 -24.85 8.00
N VAL A 499 9.85 -24.32 7.07
CA VAL A 499 11.31 -24.32 7.17
C VAL A 499 11.77 -23.19 8.09
N GLU A 500 12.10 -23.52 9.34
CA GLU A 500 12.55 -22.58 10.37
C GLU A 500 13.82 -21.81 9.93
N LEU A 501 14.70 -22.44 9.14
CA LEU A 501 15.89 -21.77 8.59
C LEU A 501 15.52 -20.60 7.65
N VAL A 502 14.41 -20.71 6.91
CA VAL A 502 13.94 -19.62 6.05
C VAL A 502 13.47 -18.45 6.89
N SER A 503 12.70 -18.70 7.95
CA SER A 503 12.30 -17.62 8.89
C SER A 503 13.51 -16.97 9.57
N ALA A 504 14.51 -17.76 9.97
CA ALA A 504 15.73 -17.24 10.60
C ALA A 504 16.59 -16.39 9.65
N LEU A 505 16.53 -16.66 8.34
CA LEU A 505 17.27 -15.91 7.31
C LEU A 505 16.48 -14.73 6.74
N LEU A 506 15.17 -14.63 6.98
CA LEU A 506 14.34 -13.58 6.39
C LEU A 506 14.84 -12.17 6.73
N PRO A 507 15.19 -11.82 7.99
CA PRO A 507 15.72 -10.48 8.29
C PRO A 507 16.94 -10.14 7.43
N THR A 508 17.87 -11.10 7.27
CA THR A 508 19.04 -10.90 6.42
C THR A 508 18.70 -10.80 4.93
N ALA A 509 17.66 -11.51 4.47
CA ALA A 509 17.17 -11.39 3.10
C ALA A 509 16.50 -10.03 2.84
N VAL A 510 15.75 -9.51 3.81
CA VAL A 510 15.16 -8.16 3.77
C VAL A 510 16.26 -7.11 3.73
N ASP A 511 17.28 -7.20 4.59
CA ASP A 511 18.44 -6.29 4.57
C ASP A 511 19.13 -6.34 3.21
N PHE A 512 19.41 -7.54 2.70
CA PHE A 512 20.01 -7.71 1.38
C PHE A 512 19.17 -7.00 0.30
N ALA A 513 17.84 -7.18 0.32
CA ALA A 513 16.93 -6.57 -0.64
C ALA A 513 16.93 -5.04 -0.54
N LEU A 514 16.81 -4.49 0.68
CA LEU A 514 16.82 -3.04 0.93
C LEU A 514 18.12 -2.40 0.46
N TYR A 515 19.26 -2.94 0.88
CA TYR A 515 20.58 -2.41 0.52
C TYR A 515 20.99 -2.68 -0.94
N SER A 516 20.32 -3.62 -1.62
CA SER A 516 20.48 -3.81 -3.06
C SER A 516 19.62 -2.86 -3.88
N ALA A 517 18.43 -2.47 -3.36
CA ALA A 517 17.48 -1.62 -4.05
C ALA A 517 17.73 -0.11 -3.84
N PHE A 518 18.24 0.28 -2.66
CA PHE A 518 18.37 1.68 -2.24
C PHE A 518 19.82 2.08 -1.92
N GLU A 519 20.10 3.39 -1.87
CA GLU A 519 21.38 3.91 -1.38
C GLU A 519 21.53 3.63 0.13
N ALA A 520 22.76 3.55 0.63
CA ALA A 520 23.06 3.00 1.97
C ALA A 520 22.45 3.81 3.14
N ASP A 521 22.25 5.12 2.97
CA ASP A 521 21.58 5.98 3.94
C ASP A 521 20.06 5.73 3.95
N VAL A 522 19.42 5.69 2.78
CA VAL A 522 17.99 5.37 2.65
C VAL A 522 17.70 3.95 3.15
N ALA A 523 18.48 2.97 2.71
CA ALA A 523 18.33 1.57 3.13
C ALA A 523 18.47 1.40 4.64
N SER A 524 19.36 2.15 5.30
CA SER A 524 19.54 2.11 6.76
C SER A 524 18.34 2.68 7.51
N GLU A 525 17.71 3.74 6.99
CA GLU A 525 16.51 4.32 7.61
C GLU A 525 15.30 3.40 7.42
N LEU A 526 15.19 2.75 6.25
CA LEU A 526 14.16 1.75 5.97
C LEU A 526 14.30 0.48 6.79
N ASP A 527 15.53 -0.01 6.95
CA ASP A 527 15.83 -1.15 7.82
C ASP A 527 15.38 -0.85 9.26
N GLU A 528 15.80 0.30 9.84
CA GLU A 528 15.37 0.71 11.18
C GLU A 528 13.84 0.83 11.31
N ALA A 529 13.17 1.29 10.26
CA ALA A 529 11.71 1.46 10.25
C ALA A 529 10.95 0.13 10.13
N LEU A 530 11.50 -0.86 9.41
CA LEU A 530 10.82 -2.13 9.12
C LEU A 530 11.20 -3.26 10.08
N ASN A 531 12.30 -3.14 10.81
CA ASN A 531 12.84 -4.21 11.66
C ASN A 531 11.80 -4.74 12.66
N ASP A 532 11.11 -3.84 13.38
CA ASP A 532 10.06 -4.21 14.34
C ASP A 532 8.87 -4.94 13.69
N THR A 533 8.58 -4.66 12.40
CA THR A 533 7.52 -5.35 11.65
C THR A 533 7.97 -6.74 11.24
N VAL A 534 9.17 -6.87 10.66
CA VAL A 534 9.73 -8.14 10.22
C VAL A 534 9.90 -9.10 11.40
N ASP A 535 10.35 -8.61 12.55
CA ASP A 535 10.52 -9.39 13.79
C ASP A 535 9.21 -9.97 14.35
N ASN A 536 8.06 -9.33 14.06
CA ASN A 536 6.74 -9.73 14.57
C ASN A 536 5.80 -10.25 13.47
N LEU A 537 6.32 -10.49 12.26
CA LEU A 537 5.53 -10.92 11.11
C LEU A 537 4.98 -12.34 11.34
N ASP A 538 3.70 -12.53 11.04
CA ASP A 538 3.11 -13.86 10.95
C ASP A 538 3.43 -14.44 9.57
N PHE A 539 4.52 -15.21 9.50
CA PHE A 539 5.09 -15.74 8.26
C PHE A 539 4.09 -16.57 7.47
N ASP A 540 3.34 -17.45 8.15
CA ASP A 540 2.34 -18.30 7.52
C ASP A 540 1.28 -17.43 6.82
N ALA A 541 0.75 -16.43 7.53
CA ALA A 541 -0.28 -15.54 6.99
C ALA A 541 0.22 -14.66 5.83
N GLU A 542 1.47 -14.20 5.88
CA GLU A 542 2.04 -13.36 4.82
C GLU A 542 2.30 -14.18 3.53
N PHE A 543 2.83 -15.40 3.65
CA PHE A 543 3.04 -16.29 2.50
C PHE A 543 1.72 -16.80 1.91
N ASP A 544 0.71 -17.08 2.73
CA ASP A 544 -0.66 -17.33 2.28
C ASP A 544 -1.19 -16.16 1.43
N THR A 545 -0.89 -14.92 1.84
CA THR A 545 -1.28 -13.71 1.12
C THR A 545 -0.55 -13.61 -0.23
N PHE A 546 0.75 -13.93 -0.30
CA PHE A 546 1.46 -14.02 -1.57
C PHE A 546 0.88 -15.10 -2.50
N GLY A 547 0.48 -16.25 -1.96
CA GLY A 547 -0.24 -17.28 -2.71
C GLY A 547 -1.57 -16.77 -3.29
N GLN A 548 -2.35 -16.03 -2.49
CA GLN A 548 -3.61 -15.41 -2.92
C GLN A 548 -3.41 -14.32 -4.00
N ILE A 549 -2.38 -13.49 -3.86
CA ILE A 549 -1.97 -12.51 -4.90
C ILE A 549 -1.66 -13.25 -6.19
N PHE A 550 -0.87 -14.32 -6.11
CA PHE A 550 -0.51 -15.11 -7.27
C PHE A 550 -1.72 -15.76 -7.94
N GLY A 551 -2.62 -16.39 -7.19
CA GLY A 551 -3.85 -16.98 -7.73
C GLY A 551 -4.78 -15.94 -8.39
N ALA A 552 -4.83 -14.73 -7.85
CA ALA A 552 -5.55 -13.62 -8.48
C ALA A 552 -4.86 -13.16 -9.80
N LEU A 553 -3.53 -13.15 -9.86
CA LEU A 553 -2.78 -12.90 -11.10
C LEU A 553 -2.98 -14.02 -12.14
N VAL A 554 -3.01 -15.28 -11.73
CA VAL A 554 -3.33 -16.42 -12.60
C VAL A 554 -4.75 -16.28 -13.18
N THR A 555 -5.72 -15.88 -12.35
CA THR A 555 -7.08 -15.60 -12.80
C THR A 555 -7.13 -14.45 -13.82
N LEU A 556 -6.40 -13.36 -13.57
CA LEU A 556 -6.31 -12.22 -14.47
C LEU A 556 -5.63 -12.59 -15.80
N THR A 557 -4.61 -13.44 -15.74
CA THR A 557 -3.82 -13.87 -16.92
C THR A 557 -4.51 -14.91 -17.78
N ALA A 558 -5.19 -15.88 -17.16
CA ALA A 558 -6.07 -16.82 -17.85
C ALA A 558 -7.21 -16.10 -18.59
N ASN A 559 -7.64 -14.94 -18.09
CA ASN A 559 -8.67 -14.14 -18.74
C ASN A 559 -8.11 -13.18 -19.80
N GLU A 560 -6.95 -12.53 -19.60
CA GLU A 560 -6.56 -11.37 -20.44
C GLU A 560 -5.06 -11.10 -20.73
N LEU A 561 -4.10 -11.42 -19.85
CA LEU A 561 -2.69 -10.97 -20.01
C LEU A 561 -1.91 -11.65 -21.16
N LEU A 562 -2.29 -12.85 -21.59
CA LEU A 562 -1.56 -13.61 -22.61
C LEU A 562 -1.92 -13.20 -24.07
N ALA A 563 -2.69 -12.14 -24.24
CA ALA A 563 -3.13 -11.65 -25.55
C ALA A 563 -2.09 -10.75 -26.28
N GLY A 564 -0.79 -11.05 -26.21
CA GLY A 564 0.25 -10.43 -27.06
C GLY A 564 0.47 -8.92 -26.88
N ASN A 565 1.37 -8.36 -27.71
CA ASN A 565 1.79 -6.94 -27.73
C ASN A 565 0.65 -5.99 -28.09
N GLU A 566 -0.29 -5.81 -27.17
CA GLU A 566 -1.27 -4.75 -27.23
C GLU A 566 -0.71 -3.45 -26.64
N GLU A 567 -1.21 -2.30 -27.12
CA GLU A 567 -0.89 -1.01 -26.50
C GLU A 567 -1.42 -1.00 -25.06
N VAL A 568 -0.64 -0.49 -24.10
CA VAL A 568 -0.94 -0.53 -22.66
C VAL A 568 -2.35 -0.02 -22.33
N ILE A 569 -2.83 1.00 -23.05
CA ILE A 569 -4.17 1.58 -22.85
C ILE A 569 -5.27 0.57 -23.21
N ALA A 570 -5.14 -0.15 -24.34
CA ALA A 570 -6.11 -1.17 -24.76
C ALA A 570 -6.14 -2.39 -23.82
N PHE A 571 -5.00 -2.69 -23.18
CA PHE A 571 -4.94 -3.67 -22.11
C PHE A 571 -5.69 -3.20 -20.86
N VAL A 572 -5.43 -1.98 -20.38
CA VAL A 572 -6.13 -1.40 -19.22
C VAL A 572 -7.64 -1.29 -19.44
N ASP A 573 -8.07 -0.84 -20.63
CA ASP A 573 -9.49 -0.77 -20.99
C ASP A 573 -10.20 -2.13 -20.87
N ARG A 574 -9.55 -3.21 -21.32
CA ARG A 574 -10.11 -4.57 -21.19
C ARG A 574 -10.14 -5.07 -19.76
N VAL A 575 -9.05 -4.88 -19.02
CA VAL A 575 -8.94 -5.30 -17.61
C VAL A 575 -10.00 -4.61 -16.77
N ALA A 576 -10.18 -3.31 -16.94
CA ALA A 576 -11.20 -2.57 -16.23
C ALA A 576 -12.63 -2.99 -16.60
N GLN A 577 -12.89 -3.37 -17.86
CA GLN A 577 -14.23 -3.79 -18.29
C GLN A 577 -14.60 -5.22 -17.87
N ASN A 578 -13.64 -6.14 -17.80
CA ASN A 578 -13.93 -7.57 -17.63
C ASN A 578 -13.41 -8.19 -16.34
N ASN A 579 -12.40 -7.59 -15.69
CA ASN A 579 -11.69 -8.21 -14.56
C ASN A 579 -11.51 -7.29 -13.34
N LEU A 580 -12.24 -6.17 -13.27
CA LEU A 580 -12.20 -5.26 -12.12
C LEU A 580 -12.44 -5.95 -10.76
N PRO A 581 -13.33 -6.97 -10.63
CA PRO A 581 -13.45 -7.73 -9.38
C PRO A 581 -12.16 -8.46 -8.96
N THR A 582 -11.39 -8.98 -9.92
CA THR A 582 -10.08 -9.61 -9.64
C THR A 582 -9.03 -8.56 -9.28
N VAL A 583 -9.06 -7.39 -9.91
CA VAL A 583 -8.20 -6.26 -9.54
C VAL A 583 -8.49 -5.80 -8.11
N ARG A 584 -9.75 -5.76 -7.68
CA ARG A 584 -10.12 -5.45 -6.29
C ARG A 584 -9.59 -6.48 -5.29
N LEU A 585 -9.65 -7.77 -5.64
CA LEU A 585 -9.02 -8.81 -4.81
C LEU A 585 -7.52 -8.60 -4.70
N LEU A 586 -6.83 -8.26 -5.81
CA LEU A 586 -5.40 -7.92 -5.77
C LEU A 586 -5.12 -6.71 -4.89
N VAL A 587 -5.93 -5.65 -4.98
CA VAL A 587 -5.79 -4.48 -4.10
C VAL A 587 -5.98 -4.89 -2.64
N GLY A 588 -7.00 -5.70 -2.32
CA GLY A 588 -7.22 -6.20 -0.97
C GLY A 588 -6.04 -7.03 -0.46
N TYR A 589 -5.57 -8.00 -1.24
CA TYR A 589 -4.45 -8.85 -0.81
C TYR A 589 -3.14 -8.05 -0.63
N VAL A 590 -2.86 -7.09 -1.51
CA VAL A 590 -1.62 -6.31 -1.46
C VAL A 590 -1.65 -5.19 -0.43
N PHE A 591 -2.75 -4.45 -0.33
CA PHE A 591 -2.83 -3.22 0.46
C PHE A 591 -3.66 -3.35 1.74
N ASP A 592 -4.48 -4.40 1.90
CA ASP A 592 -5.25 -4.63 3.14
C ASP A 592 -4.71 -5.82 3.94
N ASP A 593 -4.45 -6.96 3.28
CA ASP A 593 -4.09 -8.22 3.95
C ASP A 593 -2.58 -8.39 4.18
N SER A 594 -1.73 -7.90 3.28
CA SER A 594 -0.26 -7.96 3.43
C SER A 594 0.21 -7.01 4.53
N VAL A 595 0.74 -7.59 5.60
CA VAL A 595 1.31 -6.85 6.73
C VAL A 595 2.63 -6.22 6.31
N LEU A 596 3.43 -6.93 5.53
CA LEU A 596 4.73 -6.45 5.07
C LEU A 596 4.59 -5.25 4.13
N VAL A 597 3.67 -5.31 3.15
CA VAL A 597 3.44 -4.19 2.23
C VAL A 597 2.86 -2.99 2.96
N ASN A 598 1.93 -3.19 3.90
CA ASN A 598 1.38 -2.10 4.70
C ASN A 598 2.41 -1.43 5.59
N ALA A 599 3.27 -2.22 6.25
CA ALA A 599 4.37 -1.67 7.05
C ALA A 599 5.40 -0.96 6.16
N ALA A 600 5.76 -1.55 5.01
CA ALA A 600 6.58 -0.90 4.02
C ALA A 600 5.99 0.45 3.61
N ILE A 601 4.70 0.53 3.30
CA ILE A 601 4.07 1.79 2.91
C ILE A 601 4.02 2.77 4.08
N ASN A 602 3.52 2.38 5.25
CA ASN A 602 3.31 3.30 6.37
C ASN A 602 4.62 3.84 6.96
N GLU A 603 5.62 2.97 7.09
CA GLU A 603 6.89 3.31 7.74
C GLU A 603 7.95 3.79 6.73
N ALA A 604 7.95 3.27 5.49
CA ALA A 604 8.90 3.70 4.45
C ALA A 604 8.44 4.94 3.68
N ALA A 605 7.14 5.22 3.56
CA ALA A 605 6.69 6.30 2.67
C ALA A 605 7.28 7.68 3.01
N PRO A 606 7.46 8.08 4.28
CA PRO A 606 8.17 9.33 4.60
C PRO A 606 9.63 9.32 4.12
N VAL A 607 10.34 8.22 4.31
CA VAL A 607 11.75 8.05 3.90
C VAL A 607 11.87 8.04 2.37
N LEU A 608 10.95 7.36 1.68
CA LEU A 608 10.90 7.29 0.22
C LEU A 608 10.51 8.64 -0.40
N LEU A 609 9.59 9.38 0.22
CA LEU A 609 9.26 10.75 -0.18
C LEU A 609 10.51 11.63 -0.13
N ASP A 610 11.27 11.53 0.96
CA ASP A 610 12.51 12.25 1.18
C ASP A 610 13.61 11.91 0.17
N ALA A 611 13.69 10.65 -0.24
CA ALA A 611 14.71 10.15 -1.17
C ALA A 611 14.39 10.44 -2.65
N PHE A 612 13.12 10.36 -3.05
CA PHE A 612 12.73 10.37 -4.47
C PHE A 612 12.08 11.68 -4.95
N VAL A 613 11.55 12.51 -4.05
CA VAL A 613 10.94 13.79 -4.42
C VAL A 613 11.97 14.91 -4.28
N GLU A 614 12.63 15.25 -5.39
CA GLU A 614 13.66 16.31 -5.42
C GLU A 614 13.08 17.73 -5.22
N ASP A 615 11.83 17.95 -5.63
CA ASP A 615 11.17 19.25 -5.56
C ASP A 615 10.60 19.51 -4.17
N GLN A 616 11.12 20.54 -3.50
CA GLN A 616 10.77 20.84 -2.11
C GLN A 616 9.28 21.23 -1.96
N ASP A 617 8.69 21.88 -2.96
CA ASP A 617 7.30 22.31 -2.90
C ASP A 617 6.36 21.11 -3.03
N THR A 618 6.64 20.20 -3.98
CA THR A 618 5.95 18.90 -4.14
C THR A 618 6.08 18.05 -2.88
N LYS A 619 7.28 18.02 -2.29
CA LYS A 619 7.55 17.29 -1.06
C LYS A 619 6.73 17.83 0.11
N ASN A 620 6.72 19.15 0.32
CA ASN A 620 5.93 19.77 1.40
C ASN A 620 4.42 19.57 1.19
N LEU A 621 3.95 19.59 -0.06
CA LEU A 621 2.55 19.33 -0.40
C LEU A 621 2.17 17.88 -0.03
N LEU A 622 2.96 16.91 -0.50
CA LEU A 622 2.72 15.50 -0.19
C LEU A 622 2.84 15.21 1.31
N ASP A 623 3.78 15.86 2.00
CA ASP A 623 3.91 15.76 3.46
C ASP A 623 2.65 16.26 4.19
N THR A 624 2.12 17.41 3.75
CA THR A 624 0.88 17.98 4.29
C THR A 624 -0.35 17.11 4.03
N LEU A 625 -0.40 16.42 2.89
CA LEU A 625 -1.57 15.63 2.48
C LEU A 625 -1.53 14.20 3.04
N LEU A 626 -0.37 13.57 3.06
CA LEU A 626 -0.23 12.15 3.32
C LEU A 626 0.18 11.83 4.76
N PHE A 627 0.79 12.75 5.50
CA PHE A 627 1.37 12.43 6.81
C PHE A 627 0.90 13.35 7.93
N ASP A 628 0.70 12.77 9.12
CA ASP A 628 0.47 13.49 10.37
C ASP A 628 1.38 12.98 11.52
N GLU A 629 1.07 13.37 12.77
CA GLU A 629 1.85 12.95 13.94
C GLU A 629 1.78 11.43 14.24
N ASN A 630 0.90 10.68 13.56
CA ASN A 630 0.67 9.25 13.71
C ASN A 630 1.04 8.43 12.46
N GLY A 631 1.57 9.03 11.40
CA GLY A 631 1.99 8.35 10.17
C GLY A 631 1.11 8.70 8.96
N LEU A 632 0.90 7.74 8.06
CA LEU A 632 0.07 7.93 6.87
C LEU A 632 -1.38 8.22 7.26
N THR A 633 -1.97 9.29 6.72
CA THR A 633 -3.33 9.76 7.04
C THR A 633 -4.43 9.09 6.22
N ILE A 634 -4.02 8.35 5.17
CA ILE A 634 -4.91 7.66 4.24
C ILE A 634 -4.67 6.14 4.31
N ASP A 635 -5.73 5.38 4.09
CA ASP A 635 -5.69 3.95 3.83
C ASP A 635 -5.59 3.75 2.32
N LEU A 636 -4.41 3.35 1.83
CA LEU A 636 -4.19 3.19 0.38
C LEU A 636 -5.06 2.10 -0.24
N GLY A 637 -5.36 1.02 0.48
CA GLY A 637 -6.21 -0.04 -0.03
C GLY A 637 -7.64 0.44 -0.22
N GLN A 638 -8.17 1.20 0.74
CA GLN A 638 -9.45 1.87 0.61
C GLN A 638 -9.43 2.92 -0.51
N GLU A 639 -8.41 3.77 -0.57
CA GLU A 639 -8.30 4.82 -1.60
C GLU A 639 -8.22 4.22 -3.01
N LEU A 640 -7.43 3.17 -3.21
CA LEU A 640 -7.36 2.46 -4.50
C LEU A 640 -8.70 1.81 -4.86
N ASN A 641 -9.43 1.25 -3.90
CA ASN A 641 -10.77 0.72 -4.13
C ASN A 641 -11.77 1.83 -4.52
N THR A 642 -11.70 3.01 -3.89
CA THR A 642 -12.48 4.19 -4.29
C THR A 642 -12.13 4.60 -5.72
N LEU A 643 -10.85 4.64 -6.09
CA LEU A 643 -10.43 4.94 -7.46
C LEU A 643 -10.91 3.88 -8.47
N LEU A 644 -11.00 2.60 -8.06
CA LEU A 644 -11.59 1.54 -8.88
C LEU A 644 -13.11 1.69 -9.03
N ASP A 645 -13.83 2.16 -7.99
CA ASP A 645 -15.27 2.51 -8.08
C ASP A 645 -15.48 3.65 -9.08
N VAL A 646 -14.68 4.72 -8.97
CA VAL A 646 -14.68 5.84 -9.92
C VAL A 646 -14.39 5.35 -11.33
N LEU A 647 -13.37 4.50 -11.50
CA LEU A 647 -13.00 3.94 -12.79
C LEU A 647 -14.15 3.14 -13.41
N GLU A 648 -14.81 2.28 -12.62
CA GLU A 648 -15.97 1.48 -13.05
C GLU A 648 -17.10 2.38 -13.58
N ASP A 649 -17.40 3.48 -12.87
CA ASP A 649 -18.39 4.46 -13.31
C ASP A 649 -17.93 5.26 -14.54
N VAL A 650 -16.63 5.62 -14.65
CA VAL A 650 -16.07 6.30 -15.83
C VAL A 650 -16.25 5.44 -17.09
N TYR A 651 -15.99 4.14 -17.01
CA TYR A 651 -16.25 3.23 -18.14
C TYR A 651 -17.72 3.12 -18.55
N GLY A 652 -18.64 3.64 -17.72
CA GLY A 652 -20.05 3.82 -18.07
C GLY A 652 -20.29 4.87 -19.16
N PHE A 653 -19.37 5.82 -19.36
CA PHE A 653 -19.52 6.91 -20.34
C PHE A 653 -18.25 7.23 -21.16
N ALA A 654 -17.06 6.77 -20.77
CA ALA A 654 -15.80 7.05 -21.46
C ALA A 654 -14.76 5.94 -21.27
N THR A 655 -13.93 5.68 -22.28
CA THR A 655 -12.73 4.82 -22.12
C THR A 655 -11.54 5.61 -21.56
N LEU A 656 -10.49 4.92 -21.08
CA LEU A 656 -9.27 5.60 -20.68
C LEU A 656 -8.65 6.38 -21.84
N GLN A 657 -8.78 5.87 -23.07
CA GLN A 657 -8.36 6.59 -24.27
C GLN A 657 -9.15 7.88 -24.48
N ASP A 658 -10.47 7.88 -24.26
CA ASP A 658 -11.31 9.07 -24.37
C ASP A 658 -10.92 10.13 -23.32
N VAL A 659 -10.67 9.70 -22.08
CA VAL A 659 -10.17 10.57 -20.99
C VAL A 659 -8.80 11.15 -21.34
N LEU A 660 -7.88 10.34 -21.85
CA LEU A 660 -6.56 10.81 -22.27
C LEU A 660 -6.62 11.78 -23.46
N ASP A 661 -7.53 11.55 -24.40
CA ASP A 661 -7.73 12.48 -25.52
C ASP A 661 -8.31 13.82 -25.04
N LEU A 662 -9.14 13.83 -23.99
CA LEU A 662 -9.58 15.05 -23.33
C LEU A 662 -8.44 15.79 -22.63
N THR A 663 -7.67 15.10 -21.77
CA THR A 663 -6.60 15.73 -20.99
C THR A 663 -5.48 16.28 -21.87
N ASN A 664 -5.19 15.62 -23.00
CA ASN A 664 -4.18 16.08 -23.96
C ASN A 664 -4.70 17.16 -24.93
N GLY A 665 -6.00 17.49 -24.88
CA GLY A 665 -6.64 18.44 -25.79
C GLY A 665 -6.78 17.93 -27.23
N ASN A 666 -6.73 16.61 -27.44
CA ASN A 666 -7.03 15.96 -28.73
C ASN A 666 -8.54 15.88 -29.00
N ALA A 667 -9.34 15.80 -27.92
CA ALA A 667 -10.79 15.91 -27.93
C ALA A 667 -11.21 17.26 -27.33
N ASP A 668 -12.31 17.80 -27.86
CA ASP A 668 -12.91 19.03 -27.32
C ASP A 668 -13.78 18.67 -26.12
N ALA A 669 -13.47 19.25 -24.95
CA ALA A 669 -14.17 18.96 -23.70
C ALA A 669 -15.65 19.38 -23.74
N VAL A 670 -15.99 20.44 -24.48
CA VAL A 670 -17.37 20.89 -24.64
C VAL A 670 -18.14 19.86 -25.45
N VAL A 671 -17.58 19.41 -26.57
CA VAL A 671 -18.21 18.39 -27.43
C VAL A 671 -18.40 17.06 -26.68
N PHE A 672 -17.42 16.68 -25.86
CA PHE A 672 -17.51 15.47 -25.04
C PHE A 672 -18.60 15.58 -23.98
N LEU A 673 -18.64 16.66 -23.19
CA LEU A 673 -19.69 16.86 -22.19
C LEU A 673 -21.07 16.95 -22.85
N ASP A 674 -21.19 17.63 -23.99
CA ASP A 674 -22.44 17.68 -24.77
C ASP A 674 -22.91 16.27 -25.19
N SER A 675 -21.98 15.35 -25.45
CA SER A 675 -22.31 13.95 -25.76
C SER A 675 -22.75 13.15 -24.53
N VAL A 676 -22.05 13.31 -23.39
CA VAL A 676 -22.37 12.62 -22.13
C VAL A 676 -23.73 13.04 -21.59
N PHE A 677 -24.04 14.34 -21.59
CA PHE A 677 -25.34 14.85 -21.12
C PHE A 677 -26.49 14.58 -22.09
N ALA A 678 -26.21 14.14 -23.32
CA ALA A 678 -27.25 13.71 -24.26
C ALA A 678 -27.83 12.32 -23.93
N ASP A 679 -27.12 11.47 -23.15
CA ASP A 679 -27.61 10.19 -22.65
C ASP A 679 -27.74 10.22 -21.12
N ALA A 680 -28.96 10.01 -20.62
CA ALA A 680 -29.25 10.06 -19.19
C ALA A 680 -28.48 9.00 -18.36
N ASN A 681 -28.06 7.87 -18.97
CA ASN A 681 -27.26 6.87 -18.27
C ASN A 681 -25.79 7.31 -18.18
N GLU A 682 -25.25 7.90 -19.24
CA GLU A 682 -23.87 8.43 -19.26
C GLU A 682 -23.74 9.61 -18.28
N ALA A 683 -24.72 10.52 -18.26
CA ALA A 683 -24.79 11.60 -17.28
C ALA A 683 -24.89 11.10 -15.83
N ALA A 684 -25.69 10.06 -15.57
CA ALA A 684 -25.79 9.45 -14.25
C ALA A 684 -24.49 8.76 -13.82
N ALA A 685 -23.77 8.13 -14.75
CA ALA A 685 -22.47 7.53 -14.50
C ALA A 685 -21.40 8.60 -14.19
N LEU A 686 -21.36 9.70 -14.94
CA LEU A 686 -20.50 10.86 -14.63
C LEU A 686 -20.79 11.42 -13.24
N ARG A 687 -22.08 11.60 -12.89
CA ARG A 687 -22.51 12.08 -11.58
C ARG A 687 -22.07 11.13 -10.46
N SER A 688 -22.22 9.82 -10.65
CA SER A 688 -21.78 8.79 -9.71
C SER A 688 -20.26 8.83 -9.52
N ALA A 689 -19.49 8.82 -10.62
CA ALA A 689 -18.03 8.88 -10.59
C ALA A 689 -17.50 10.11 -9.84
N LEU A 690 -18.06 11.29 -10.13
CA LEU A 690 -17.65 12.53 -9.46
C LEU A 690 -18.05 12.52 -7.98
N ASN A 691 -19.25 12.06 -7.63
CA ASN A 691 -19.68 12.02 -6.24
C ASN A 691 -18.83 11.04 -5.41
N THR A 692 -18.53 9.84 -5.93
CA THR A 692 -17.64 8.89 -5.26
C THR A 692 -16.23 9.47 -5.12
N LEU A 693 -15.67 10.09 -6.17
CA LEU A 693 -14.35 10.71 -6.09
C LEU A 693 -14.29 11.83 -5.04
N LEU A 694 -15.31 12.68 -4.97
CA LEU A 694 -15.28 13.87 -4.12
C LEU A 694 -15.74 13.60 -2.67
N ALA A 695 -16.55 12.57 -2.45
CA ALA A 695 -17.08 12.23 -1.13
C ALA A 695 -16.30 11.10 -0.42
N ASP A 696 -15.78 10.13 -1.18
CA ASP A 696 -15.19 8.91 -0.61
C ASP A 696 -13.65 8.85 -0.76
N SER A 697 -13.03 9.74 -1.56
CA SER A 697 -11.56 9.84 -1.63
C SER A 697 -11.01 10.52 -0.39
N GLN A 698 -10.15 9.78 0.31
CA GLN A 698 -9.43 10.30 1.48
C GLN A 698 -8.40 11.34 1.05
N LEU A 699 -7.80 11.21 -0.14
CA LEU A 699 -6.90 12.24 -0.67
C LEU A 699 -7.61 13.58 -0.87
N ILE A 700 -8.81 13.57 -1.47
CA ILE A 700 -9.62 14.78 -1.62
C ILE A 700 -10.08 15.32 -0.26
N GLU A 701 -10.43 14.44 0.68
CA GLU A 701 -10.74 14.83 2.06
C GLU A 701 -9.54 15.56 2.71
N GLN A 702 -8.31 15.05 2.54
CA GLN A 702 -7.10 15.71 3.06
C GLN A 702 -6.81 17.05 2.38
N VAL A 703 -7.07 17.18 1.07
CA VAL A 703 -7.00 18.46 0.36
C VAL A 703 -8.00 19.46 0.95
N GLY A 704 -9.22 19.01 1.25
CA GLY A 704 -10.25 19.81 1.91
C GLY A 704 -9.84 20.23 3.33
N ASN A 705 -9.40 19.29 4.16
CA ASN A 705 -9.00 19.56 5.55
C ASN A 705 -7.79 20.49 5.66
N ASN A 706 -6.90 20.49 4.67
CA ASN A 706 -5.67 21.29 4.63
C ASN A 706 -5.72 22.41 3.57
N PHE A 707 -6.90 22.88 3.19
CA PHE A 707 -7.10 23.79 2.05
C PHE A 707 -6.15 25.00 2.05
N ASP A 708 -6.06 25.76 3.15
CA ASP A 708 -5.17 26.94 3.26
C ASP A 708 -3.69 26.59 3.08
N ALA A 709 -3.27 25.39 3.51
CA ALA A 709 -1.91 24.93 3.38
C ALA A 709 -1.60 24.40 1.96
N VAL A 710 -2.60 23.86 1.28
CA VAL A 710 -2.49 23.32 -0.09
C VAL A 710 -2.55 24.44 -1.14
N LEU A 711 -3.35 25.48 -0.89
CA LEU A 711 -3.63 26.54 -1.85
C LEU A 711 -2.39 27.27 -2.42
N PRO A 712 -1.31 27.54 -1.65
CA PRO A 712 -0.06 28.10 -2.19
C PRO A 712 0.61 27.26 -3.28
N TYR A 713 0.36 25.95 -3.31
CA TYR A 713 0.91 25.05 -4.32
C TYR A 713 0.01 24.94 -5.57
N LEU A 714 -1.28 25.25 -5.44
CA LEU A 714 -2.25 25.22 -6.55
C LEU A 714 -2.37 26.57 -7.27
N VAL A 715 -2.19 27.68 -6.54
CA VAL A 715 -2.44 29.03 -7.04
C VAL A 715 -1.21 29.91 -6.80
N GLU A 716 -0.48 30.20 -7.90
CA GLU A 716 0.72 31.04 -7.86
C GLU A 716 0.42 32.53 -7.56
N ASP A 717 -0.76 33.03 -7.96
CA ASP A 717 -1.13 34.44 -7.77
C ASP A 717 -1.65 34.71 -6.36
N GLU A 718 -0.90 35.50 -5.60
CA GLU A 718 -1.20 35.87 -4.20
C GLU A 718 -2.58 36.49 -4.01
N ASN A 719 -3.05 37.31 -4.96
CA ASN A 719 -4.35 37.98 -4.84
C ASN A 719 -5.49 36.97 -5.03
N THR A 720 -5.35 36.06 -6.00
CA THR A 720 -6.30 34.98 -6.26
C THR A 720 -6.33 34.03 -5.07
N ARG A 721 -5.16 33.70 -4.49
CA ARG A 721 -5.07 32.89 -3.29
C ARG A 721 -5.80 33.52 -2.11
N THR A 722 -5.50 34.79 -1.80
CA THR A 722 -6.14 35.54 -0.71
C THR A 722 -7.67 35.59 -0.87
N LEU A 723 -8.14 35.76 -2.12
CA LEU A 723 -9.58 35.74 -2.41
C LEU A 723 -10.18 34.35 -2.12
N LEU A 724 -9.55 33.28 -2.62
CA LEU A 724 -10.04 31.91 -2.41
C LEU A 724 -10.02 31.50 -0.93
N GLU A 725 -9.00 31.88 -0.16
CA GLU A 725 -8.98 31.70 1.31
C GLU A 725 -10.17 32.44 1.95
N THR A 726 -10.40 33.70 1.57
CA THR A 726 -11.51 34.51 2.12
C THR A 726 -12.88 33.93 1.80
N LEU A 727 -13.04 33.35 0.60
CA LEU A 727 -14.32 32.83 0.13
C LEU A 727 -14.59 31.39 0.56
N LEU A 728 -13.56 30.54 0.58
CA LEU A 728 -13.72 29.09 0.63
C LEU A 728 -13.06 28.46 1.86
N ALA A 729 -12.27 29.18 2.67
CA ALA A 729 -11.71 28.64 3.89
C ALA A 729 -12.61 28.89 5.12
N ASP A 730 -12.66 27.93 6.02
CA ASP A 730 -13.32 28.04 7.32
C ASP A 730 -12.39 28.70 8.36
N ASN A 731 -12.85 28.84 9.61
CA ASN A 731 -12.04 29.47 10.66
C ASN A 731 -10.80 28.67 11.08
N ASN A 732 -10.66 27.42 10.64
CA ASN A 732 -9.54 26.53 10.92
C ASN A 732 -8.61 26.37 9.71
N GLY A 733 -8.94 26.98 8.57
CA GLY A 733 -8.20 26.87 7.30
C GLY A 733 -8.54 25.63 6.46
N ALA A 734 -9.63 24.94 6.81
CA ALA A 734 -10.19 23.86 6.00
C ALA A 734 -11.19 24.41 4.97
N LEU A 735 -11.48 23.65 3.93
CA LEU A 735 -12.48 23.98 2.92
C LEU A 735 -13.87 24.08 3.58
N ALA A 736 -14.50 25.25 3.49
CA ALA A 736 -15.79 25.56 4.08
C ALA A 736 -16.99 24.97 3.30
N LEU A 737 -16.73 24.42 2.12
CA LEU A 737 -17.71 23.81 1.23
C LEU A 737 -17.55 22.29 1.18
N ASP A 738 -18.68 21.60 1.10
CA ASP A 738 -18.78 20.19 0.76
C ASP A 738 -18.67 20.08 -0.76
N LEU A 739 -17.49 19.72 -1.23
CA LEU A 739 -17.16 19.72 -2.66
C LEU A 739 -18.04 18.76 -3.45
N ALA A 740 -18.42 17.61 -2.87
CA ALA A 740 -19.33 16.66 -3.51
C ALA A 740 -20.71 17.28 -3.67
N ALA A 741 -21.27 17.89 -2.62
CA ALA A 741 -22.57 18.56 -2.70
C ALA A 741 -22.56 19.77 -3.66
N GLU A 742 -21.46 20.52 -3.71
CA GLU A 742 -21.31 21.67 -4.61
C GLU A 742 -21.28 21.24 -6.07
N VAL A 743 -20.47 20.22 -6.40
CA VAL A 743 -20.40 19.66 -7.77
C VAL A 743 -21.73 19.01 -8.16
N ASP A 744 -22.39 18.28 -7.25
CA ASP A 744 -23.71 17.69 -7.48
C ASP A 744 -24.76 18.77 -7.84
N THR A 745 -24.71 19.91 -7.15
CA THR A 745 -25.57 21.07 -7.43
C THR A 745 -25.24 21.72 -8.78
N LEU A 746 -23.96 21.81 -9.15
CA LEU A 746 -23.53 22.26 -10.49
C LEU A 746 -24.02 21.31 -11.59
N LEU A 747 -24.04 20.00 -11.34
CA LEU A 747 -24.58 19.00 -12.27
C LEU A 747 -26.10 19.16 -12.43
N ASP A 748 -26.85 19.47 -11.35
CA ASP A 748 -28.28 19.79 -11.44
C ASP A 748 -28.53 21.04 -12.31
N ILE A 749 -27.70 22.08 -12.16
CA ILE A 749 -27.76 23.28 -13.01
C ILE A 749 -27.48 22.93 -14.47
N LEU A 750 -26.46 22.11 -14.74
CA LEU A 750 -26.14 21.65 -16.08
C LEU A 750 -27.28 20.83 -16.67
N GLU A 751 -27.85 19.87 -15.93
CA GLU A 751 -28.97 19.03 -16.40
C GLU A 751 -30.17 19.87 -16.83
N VAL A 752 -30.55 20.89 -16.05
CA VAL A 752 -31.62 21.82 -16.46
C VAL A 752 -31.19 22.68 -17.66
N THR A 753 -29.92 23.08 -17.73
CA THR A 753 -29.38 23.84 -18.87
C THR A 753 -29.48 23.05 -20.17
N TYR A 754 -29.10 21.78 -20.15
CA TYR A 754 -29.25 20.83 -21.26
C TYR A 754 -30.71 20.60 -21.69
N GLY A 755 -31.68 20.91 -20.81
CA GLY A 755 -33.10 20.94 -21.14
C GLY A 755 -33.47 21.96 -22.21
N PHE A 756 -32.69 23.03 -22.39
CA PHE A 756 -32.98 24.09 -23.38
C PHE A 756 -31.80 24.46 -24.31
N THR A 757 -30.55 24.21 -23.93
CA THR A 757 -29.36 24.46 -24.76
C THR A 757 -28.21 23.52 -24.44
N THR A 758 -27.32 23.28 -25.40
CA THR A 758 -26.01 22.62 -25.19
C THR A 758 -24.97 23.60 -24.61
N LEU A 759 -23.86 23.10 -24.05
CA LEU A 759 -22.73 23.94 -23.63
C LEU A 759 -22.11 24.68 -24.81
N GLU A 760 -21.95 24.03 -25.98
CA GLU A 760 -21.48 24.72 -27.21
C GLU A 760 -22.41 25.89 -27.57
N GLY A 761 -23.72 25.69 -27.41
CA GLY A 761 -24.75 26.70 -27.62
C GLY A 761 -24.69 27.86 -26.63
N LEU A 762 -24.45 27.57 -25.34
CA LEU A 762 -24.31 28.57 -24.29
C LEU A 762 -23.04 29.41 -24.49
N LEU A 763 -21.90 28.75 -24.73
CA LEU A 763 -20.62 29.41 -24.99
C LEU A 763 -20.66 30.20 -26.29
N GLY A 764 -21.21 29.64 -27.37
CA GLY A 764 -21.39 30.35 -28.64
C GLY A 764 -22.31 31.57 -28.55
N ALA A 765 -23.30 31.58 -27.65
CA ALA A 765 -24.14 32.75 -27.40
C ALA A 765 -23.44 33.85 -26.59
N THR A 766 -22.41 33.50 -25.82
CA THR A 766 -21.63 34.43 -25.01
C THR A 766 -20.37 34.93 -25.73
N GLU A 767 -19.83 34.18 -26.68
CA GLU A 767 -18.72 34.59 -27.54
C GLU A 767 -19.15 35.70 -28.52
N GLY A 768 -18.82 36.94 -28.16
CA GLY A 768 -19.02 38.12 -28.99
C GLY A 768 -20.22 38.99 -28.63
N LEU A 769 -21.01 38.61 -27.61
CA LEU A 769 -22.18 39.35 -27.09
C LEU A 769 -22.94 40.09 -28.20
N ASP A 770 -23.25 39.41 -29.30
CA ASP A 770 -24.13 39.99 -30.30
C ASP A 770 -25.58 39.83 -29.83
N LEU A 771 -26.37 40.89 -30.05
CA LEU A 771 -27.76 40.98 -29.61
C LEU A 771 -28.60 39.77 -30.10
N ARG A 772 -28.21 39.18 -31.23
CA ARG A 772 -28.89 38.03 -31.84
C ARG A 772 -28.60 36.71 -31.13
N GLY A 773 -27.36 36.46 -30.69
CA GLY A 773 -26.97 35.30 -29.91
C GLY A 773 -27.69 35.27 -28.57
N SER A 774 -27.66 36.39 -27.85
CA SER A 774 -28.39 36.55 -26.58
C SER A 774 -29.91 36.40 -26.74
N ALA A 775 -30.49 36.91 -27.84
CA ALA A 775 -31.92 36.74 -28.12
C ALA A 775 -32.30 35.28 -28.40
N ASN A 776 -31.49 34.55 -29.18
CA ASN A 776 -31.73 33.13 -29.46
C ASN A 776 -31.59 32.27 -28.18
N LEU A 777 -30.60 32.57 -27.34
CA LEU A 777 -30.44 31.91 -26.04
C LEU A 777 -31.63 32.23 -25.13
N GLY A 778 -32.06 33.50 -25.06
CA GLY A 778 -33.26 33.90 -24.33
C GLY A 778 -34.53 33.20 -24.83
N TYR A 779 -34.70 33.06 -26.14
CA TYR A 779 -35.79 32.28 -26.72
C TYR A 779 -35.78 30.81 -26.28
N ALA A 780 -34.60 30.19 -26.26
CA ALA A 780 -34.45 28.80 -25.81
C ALA A 780 -34.71 28.69 -24.31
N PHE A 781 -34.15 29.59 -23.49
CA PHE A 781 -34.36 29.64 -22.04
C PHE A 781 -35.83 29.83 -21.67
N GLY A 782 -36.55 30.67 -22.43
CA GLY A 782 -37.99 30.88 -22.26
C GLY A 782 -38.86 29.66 -22.58
N SER A 783 -38.30 28.61 -23.18
CA SER A 783 -39.00 27.34 -23.42
C SER A 783 -39.06 26.43 -22.19
N LEU A 784 -38.26 26.70 -21.15
CA LEU A 784 -38.27 25.94 -19.91
C LEU A 784 -39.64 26.01 -19.24
N ALA A 785 -40.10 24.86 -18.73
CA ALA A 785 -41.32 24.82 -17.93
C ALA A 785 -41.10 25.54 -16.57
N PRO A 786 -42.15 26.12 -15.97
CA PRO A 786 -42.02 26.80 -14.68
C PRO A 786 -41.43 25.92 -13.57
N GLU A 787 -41.73 24.62 -13.58
CA GLU A 787 -41.13 23.64 -12.66
C GLU A 787 -39.62 23.47 -12.84
N ASP A 788 -39.14 23.38 -14.08
CA ASP A 788 -37.70 23.21 -14.39
C ASP A 788 -36.93 24.51 -14.09
N PHE A 789 -37.53 25.66 -14.39
CA PHE A 789 -36.98 26.96 -13.98
C PHE A 789 -36.90 27.09 -12.46
N ALA A 790 -37.93 26.68 -11.72
CA ALA A 790 -37.89 26.68 -10.26
C ALA A 790 -36.81 25.74 -9.71
N ALA A 791 -36.56 24.60 -10.37
CA ALA A 791 -35.46 23.69 -10.03
C ALA A 791 -34.09 24.37 -10.28
N LEU A 792 -33.90 25.03 -11.41
CA LEU A 792 -32.68 25.81 -11.70
C LEU A 792 -32.44 26.90 -10.66
N VAL A 793 -33.46 27.70 -10.33
CA VAL A 793 -33.35 28.74 -9.30
C VAL A 793 -32.99 28.14 -7.94
N THR A 794 -33.60 27.00 -7.59
CA THR A 794 -33.29 26.29 -6.34
C THR A 794 -31.83 25.82 -6.33
N ALA A 795 -31.38 25.14 -7.39
CA ALA A 795 -30.01 24.66 -7.50
C ALA A 795 -28.98 25.81 -7.44
N VAL A 796 -29.21 26.91 -8.17
CA VAL A 796 -28.31 28.09 -8.11
C VAL A 796 -28.23 28.69 -6.71
N LYS A 797 -29.33 28.68 -5.95
CA LYS A 797 -29.35 29.18 -4.57
C LYS A 797 -28.71 28.21 -3.57
N ASP A 798 -28.81 26.91 -3.85
CA ASP A 798 -28.28 25.86 -3.00
C ASP A 798 -26.75 25.71 -3.17
N LEU A 799 -26.16 26.33 -4.20
CA LEU A 799 -24.71 26.48 -4.32
C LEU A 799 -24.13 27.13 -3.06
N GLN A 800 -23.20 26.44 -2.42
CA GLN A 800 -22.51 26.87 -1.23
C GLN A 800 -21.63 28.08 -1.51
N ILE A 801 -21.03 28.20 -2.71
CA ILE A 801 -20.28 29.40 -3.09
C ILE A 801 -21.16 30.65 -3.14
N VAL A 802 -22.44 30.49 -3.51
CA VAL A 802 -23.42 31.59 -3.46
C VAL A 802 -23.74 31.94 -2.01
N GLY A 803 -23.91 30.93 -1.15
CA GLY A 803 -24.05 31.14 0.30
C GLY A 803 -22.85 31.82 0.97
N ALA A 804 -21.64 31.63 0.43
CA ALA A 804 -20.42 32.27 0.92
C ALA A 804 -20.34 33.77 0.58
N LEU A 805 -21.09 34.26 -0.40
CA LEU A 805 -21.10 35.66 -0.83
C LEU A 805 -21.97 36.53 0.08
N ASN A 806 -21.49 36.76 1.30
CA ASN A 806 -22.01 37.80 2.18
C ASN A 806 -21.49 39.20 1.77
N GLN A 807 -21.85 40.25 2.51
CA GLN A 807 -21.42 41.62 2.21
C GLN A 807 -19.88 41.74 2.05
N GLU A 808 -19.11 41.29 3.04
CA GLU A 808 -17.64 41.43 3.08
C GLU A 808 -16.96 40.62 1.97
N ASN A 809 -17.43 39.40 1.75
CA ASN A 809 -16.92 38.49 0.73
C ASN A 809 -17.22 39.02 -0.69
N THR A 810 -18.40 39.63 -0.88
CA THR A 810 -18.77 40.26 -2.15
C THR A 810 -17.97 41.53 -2.41
N GLU A 811 -17.75 42.38 -1.40
CA GLU A 811 -16.87 43.55 -1.53
C GLU A 811 -15.44 43.14 -1.90
N SER A 812 -14.94 42.04 -1.33
CA SER A 812 -13.63 41.48 -1.65
C SER A 812 -13.55 40.95 -3.09
N LEU A 813 -14.58 40.22 -3.54
CA LEU A 813 -14.67 39.75 -4.93
C LEU A 813 -14.73 40.91 -5.93
N LEU A 814 -15.53 41.95 -5.65
CA LEU A 814 -15.63 43.13 -6.52
C LEU A 814 -14.30 43.88 -6.61
N ALA A 815 -13.60 44.03 -5.48
CA ALA A 815 -12.26 44.62 -5.46
C ALA A 815 -11.25 43.81 -6.28
N PHE A 816 -11.31 42.48 -6.20
CA PHE A 816 -10.47 41.58 -7.01
C PHE A 816 -10.76 41.71 -8.51
N LEU A 817 -12.04 41.77 -8.90
CA LEU A 817 -12.47 41.93 -10.30
C LEU A 817 -12.23 43.35 -10.85
N GLY A 818 -11.79 44.30 -10.01
CA GLY A 818 -11.62 45.69 -10.40
C GLY A 818 -12.95 46.40 -10.68
N VAL A 819 -14.04 45.90 -10.11
CA VAL A 819 -15.37 46.49 -10.24
C VAL A 819 -15.52 47.58 -9.18
N GLU A 820 -15.29 48.82 -9.60
CA GLU A 820 -15.44 49.99 -8.76
C GLU A 820 -16.89 50.52 -8.79
N ASN A 821 -17.26 51.30 -7.78
CA ASN A 821 -18.52 52.02 -7.67
C ASN A 821 -19.81 51.18 -7.48
N ILE A 822 -19.69 49.96 -6.93
CA ILE A 822 -20.85 49.17 -6.46
C ILE A 822 -20.94 49.26 -4.94
N TYR A 823 -22.14 49.57 -4.46
CA TYR A 823 -22.51 49.52 -3.05
C TYR A 823 -23.13 48.16 -2.72
N VAL A 824 -22.51 47.44 -1.79
CA VAL A 824 -23.03 46.16 -1.27
C VAL A 824 -23.78 46.44 0.05
N PRO A 825 -25.10 46.19 0.13
CA PRO A 825 -25.90 46.43 1.33
C PRO A 825 -25.48 45.57 2.52
N ALA A 826 -25.77 46.03 3.74
CA ALA A 826 -25.50 45.27 4.97
C ALA A 826 -26.37 44.01 5.12
N THR A 827 -27.47 43.94 4.38
CA THR A 827 -28.41 42.79 4.38
C THR A 827 -28.29 41.93 3.12
N PHE A 828 -27.18 42.09 2.38
CA PHE A 828 -26.93 41.41 1.12
C PHE A 828 -27.04 39.89 1.23
N ASP A 829 -27.89 39.31 0.39
CA ASP A 829 -28.10 37.88 0.20
C ASP A 829 -27.92 37.57 -1.29
N ALA A 830 -26.78 36.99 -1.65
CA ALA A 830 -26.46 36.66 -3.04
C ALA A 830 -27.48 35.69 -3.66
N GLY A 831 -28.02 34.75 -2.89
CA GLY A 831 -29.01 33.80 -3.37
C GLY A 831 -30.32 34.50 -3.75
N LEU A 832 -30.74 35.49 -2.96
CA LEU A 832 -31.90 36.31 -3.26
C LEU A 832 -31.67 37.21 -4.49
N GLU A 833 -30.46 37.77 -4.67
CA GLU A 833 -30.13 38.57 -5.85
C GLU A 833 -30.07 37.73 -7.13
N LEU A 834 -29.51 36.52 -7.08
CA LEU A 834 -29.50 35.61 -8.21
C LEU A 834 -30.92 35.12 -8.54
N GLU A 835 -31.75 34.83 -7.53
CA GLU A 835 -33.16 34.53 -7.73
C GLU A 835 -33.88 35.68 -8.44
N TYR A 836 -33.66 36.92 -7.99
CA TYR A 836 -34.22 38.10 -8.63
C TYR A 836 -33.78 38.23 -10.09
N ALA A 837 -32.47 38.13 -10.36
CA ALA A 837 -31.91 38.26 -11.69
C ALA A 837 -32.42 37.15 -12.63
N LEU A 838 -32.46 35.90 -12.17
CA LEU A 838 -32.99 34.77 -12.93
C LEU A 838 -34.48 34.93 -13.23
N ASN A 839 -35.29 35.40 -12.27
CA ASN A 839 -36.72 35.66 -12.51
C ASN A 839 -36.94 36.78 -13.52
N LEU A 840 -36.12 37.84 -13.48
CA LEU A 840 -36.16 38.91 -14.46
C LEU A 840 -35.81 38.40 -15.86
N VAL A 841 -34.69 37.68 -16.00
CA VAL A 841 -34.24 37.12 -17.28
C VAL A 841 -35.22 36.08 -17.81
N TYR A 842 -35.78 35.22 -16.96
CA TYR A 842 -36.78 34.23 -17.35
C TYR A 842 -38.08 34.90 -17.82
N GLY A 843 -38.56 35.93 -17.12
CA GLY A 843 -39.73 36.71 -17.54
C GLY A 843 -39.54 37.36 -18.92
N LEU A 844 -38.37 37.96 -19.18
CA LEU A 844 -38.01 38.50 -20.50
C LEU A 844 -37.93 37.37 -21.55
N SER A 845 -37.35 36.24 -21.19
CA SER A 845 -37.10 35.09 -22.07
C SER A 845 -38.39 34.38 -22.48
N VAL A 846 -39.35 34.21 -21.56
CA VAL A 846 -40.69 33.69 -21.86
C VAL A 846 -41.40 34.61 -22.87
N TYR A 847 -41.29 35.93 -22.70
CA TYR A 847 -41.85 36.88 -23.66
C TYR A 847 -41.22 36.72 -25.05
N LEU A 848 -39.88 36.63 -25.13
CA LEU A 848 -39.18 36.37 -26.39
C LEU A 848 -39.61 35.04 -27.02
N HIS A 849 -39.79 33.99 -26.22
CA HIS A 849 -40.25 32.68 -26.69
C HIS A 849 -41.64 32.74 -27.34
N GLU A 850 -42.54 33.56 -26.80
CA GLU A 850 -43.91 33.72 -27.31
C GLU A 850 -44.02 34.64 -28.54
N HIS A 851 -43.11 35.62 -28.69
CA HIS A 851 -43.24 36.72 -29.66
C HIS A 851 -42.15 36.76 -30.75
N MET A 852 -41.16 35.87 -30.70
CA MET A 852 -40.08 35.78 -31.70
C MET A 852 -40.13 34.45 -32.47
N GLU A 853 -39.82 34.47 -33.77
CA GLU A 853 -39.47 33.24 -34.51
C GLU A 853 -37.95 33.12 -34.58
N PRO A 854 -37.35 32.06 -33.99
CA PRO A 854 -35.89 31.95 -33.84
C PRO A 854 -35.20 31.92 -35.21
N GLY A 855 -34.22 32.80 -35.40
CA GLY A 855 -33.47 32.97 -36.65
C GLY A 855 -34.21 33.68 -37.79
N LEU A 856 -35.47 34.08 -37.61
CA LEU A 856 -36.29 34.79 -38.61
C LEU A 856 -36.63 36.22 -38.19
N THR A 857 -36.94 36.44 -36.91
CA THR A 857 -37.23 37.78 -36.36
C THR A 857 -35.94 38.38 -35.77
N PRO A 858 -35.44 39.52 -36.28
CA PRO A 858 -34.38 40.28 -35.60
C PRO A 858 -34.86 40.73 -34.22
N ILE A 859 -33.98 40.69 -33.21
CA ILE A 859 -34.36 41.14 -31.84
C ILE A 859 -34.75 42.62 -31.84
N GLU A 860 -34.22 43.39 -32.78
CA GLU A 860 -34.49 44.80 -32.95
C GLU A 860 -35.93 45.09 -33.43
N ASP A 861 -36.59 44.09 -34.03
CA ASP A 861 -37.99 44.11 -34.48
C ASP A 861 -38.98 43.61 -33.39
N VAL A 862 -38.49 43.11 -32.24
CA VAL A 862 -39.38 42.61 -31.19
C VAL A 862 -40.03 43.79 -30.47
N ASP A 863 -41.35 43.90 -30.56
CA ASP A 863 -42.14 44.88 -29.81
C ASP A 863 -42.21 44.49 -28.33
N PHE A 864 -41.60 45.29 -27.44
CA PHE A 864 -41.63 45.07 -25.99
C PHE A 864 -42.80 45.78 -25.30
N THR A 865 -43.75 46.34 -26.05
CA THR A 865 -44.87 47.11 -25.48
C THR A 865 -45.66 46.31 -24.44
N ASP A 866 -46.11 45.10 -24.78
CA ASP A 866 -46.92 44.30 -23.85
C ASP A 866 -46.12 43.87 -22.61
N LEU A 867 -44.80 43.70 -22.74
CA LEU A 867 -43.90 43.35 -21.64
C LEU A 867 -43.68 44.54 -20.68
N LEU A 868 -43.40 45.72 -21.22
CA LEU A 868 -43.20 46.96 -20.46
C LEU A 868 -44.45 47.41 -19.71
N LEU A 869 -45.63 47.06 -20.23
CA LEU A 869 -46.93 47.33 -19.62
C LEU A 869 -47.46 46.18 -18.76
N SER A 870 -46.71 45.08 -18.65
CA SER A 870 -47.12 43.94 -17.85
C SER A 870 -47.02 44.24 -16.36
N ASP A 871 -48.06 43.85 -15.61
CA ASP A 871 -48.03 43.85 -14.13
C ASP A 871 -46.87 42.99 -13.60
N THR A 872 -46.44 41.97 -14.36
CA THR A 872 -45.35 41.06 -14.00
C THR A 872 -43.99 41.78 -13.99
N LEU A 873 -43.63 42.48 -15.08
CA LEU A 873 -42.36 43.22 -15.13
C LEU A 873 -42.39 44.41 -14.16
N ALA A 874 -43.51 45.13 -14.08
CA ALA A 874 -43.68 46.22 -13.12
C ALA A 874 -43.52 45.74 -11.68
N GLY A 875 -44.03 44.54 -11.36
CA GLY A 875 -43.88 43.90 -10.05
C GLY A 875 -42.45 43.48 -9.72
N LEU A 876 -41.61 43.16 -10.71
CA LEU A 876 -40.19 42.86 -10.52
C LEU A 876 -39.33 44.14 -10.43
N LEU A 877 -39.69 45.22 -11.12
CA LEU A 877 -38.89 46.45 -11.12
C LEU A 877 -39.19 47.35 -9.92
N LEU A 878 -40.40 47.30 -9.35
CA LEU A 878 -40.80 48.12 -8.19
C LEU A 878 -40.50 47.41 -6.87
N VAL A 879 -39.90 48.13 -5.92
CA VAL A 879 -39.60 47.59 -4.59
C VAL A 879 -40.86 47.63 -3.72
N GLN A 880 -41.47 46.47 -3.43
CA GLN A 880 -42.70 46.37 -2.63
C GLN A 880 -42.60 45.34 -1.50
N GLU A 881 -43.21 45.65 -0.36
CA GLU A 881 -43.21 44.77 0.81
C GLU A 881 -43.94 43.45 0.51
N GLY A 882 -43.28 42.30 0.75
CA GLY A 882 -43.85 40.97 0.51
C GLY A 882 -43.71 40.43 -0.92
N THR A 883 -42.90 41.07 -1.76
CA THR A 883 -42.55 40.61 -3.11
C THR A 883 -41.04 40.38 -3.24
N LEU A 884 -40.61 39.64 -4.27
CA LEU A 884 -39.19 39.43 -4.58
C LEU A 884 -38.60 40.74 -5.11
N ASN A 885 -37.64 41.32 -4.39
CA ASN A 885 -37.01 42.60 -4.76
C ASN A 885 -35.49 42.47 -4.69
N SER A 886 -34.78 43.08 -5.64
CA SER A 886 -33.33 43.26 -5.53
C SER A 886 -32.99 44.22 -4.38
N GLN A 887 -32.03 43.82 -3.57
CA GLN A 887 -31.34 44.59 -2.57
C GLN A 887 -30.24 45.47 -3.18
N LEU A 888 -29.76 45.16 -4.39
CA LEU A 888 -28.72 45.94 -5.05
C LEU A 888 -29.26 47.15 -5.81
N ILE A 889 -30.35 47.01 -6.58
CA ILE A 889 -30.73 48.02 -7.59
C ILE A 889 -30.99 49.40 -6.98
N ALA A 890 -31.87 49.51 -5.98
CA ALA A 890 -32.22 50.81 -5.41
C ALA A 890 -31.04 51.47 -4.65
N PRO A 891 -30.28 50.75 -3.79
CA PRO A 891 -29.10 51.31 -3.15
C PRO A 891 -27.97 51.66 -4.13
N ASN A 892 -27.76 50.87 -5.19
CA ASN A 892 -26.74 51.20 -6.19
C ASN A 892 -27.14 52.37 -7.08
N LEU A 893 -28.44 52.59 -7.35
CA LEU A 893 -28.89 53.84 -7.97
C LEU A 893 -28.56 55.04 -7.08
N ALA A 894 -28.90 54.96 -5.78
CA ALA A 894 -28.60 56.01 -4.82
C ALA A 894 -27.09 56.31 -4.76
N TYR A 895 -26.28 55.26 -4.60
CA TYR A 895 -24.83 55.36 -4.57
C TYR A 895 -24.24 55.90 -5.88
N SER A 896 -24.71 55.42 -7.04
CA SER A 896 -24.26 55.90 -8.35
C SER A 896 -24.57 57.38 -8.56
N ILE A 897 -25.75 57.84 -8.12
CA ILE A 897 -26.11 59.26 -8.17
C ILE A 897 -25.19 60.07 -7.25
N GLU A 898 -24.94 59.61 -6.02
CA GLU A 898 -24.01 60.27 -5.09
C GLU A 898 -22.59 60.37 -5.65
N THR A 899 -22.06 59.28 -6.22
CA THR A 899 -20.73 59.24 -6.83
C THR A 899 -20.66 60.11 -8.09
N ALA A 900 -21.67 60.05 -8.97
CA ALA A 900 -21.70 60.86 -10.18
C ALA A 900 -21.80 62.38 -9.91
N LEU A 901 -22.45 62.79 -8.81
CA LEU A 901 -22.44 64.19 -8.37
C LEU A 901 -21.05 64.68 -7.97
N ILE A 902 -20.23 63.79 -7.39
CA ILE A 902 -18.88 64.09 -6.91
C ILE A 902 -17.87 64.06 -8.07
N GLU A 903 -17.94 63.05 -8.93
CA GLU A 903 -16.90 62.76 -9.92
C GLU A 903 -17.18 63.35 -11.32
N ALA A 904 -18.44 63.36 -11.76
CA ALA A 904 -18.82 63.78 -13.12
C ALA A 904 -19.24 65.26 -13.23
N GLY A 905 -19.26 66.00 -12.11
CA GLY A 905 -19.63 67.42 -12.09
C GLY A 905 -21.09 67.68 -12.48
N LEU A 906 -21.97 66.70 -12.28
CA LEU A 906 -23.41 66.81 -12.60
C LEU A 906 -24.21 67.64 -11.60
N ASN A 907 -23.55 68.20 -10.57
CA ASN A 907 -24.15 69.03 -9.53
C ASN A 907 -24.80 70.33 -10.05
N GLU A 908 -24.52 70.73 -11.30
CA GLU A 908 -25.18 71.87 -11.95
C GLU A 908 -26.53 71.49 -12.61
N THR A 909 -26.78 70.18 -12.83
CA THR A 909 -27.93 69.69 -13.61
C THR A 909 -28.88 68.80 -12.80
N ILE A 910 -28.35 67.88 -11.97
CA ILE A 910 -29.13 67.01 -11.10
C ILE A 910 -28.91 67.46 -9.66
N ILE A 911 -29.99 67.78 -8.95
CA ILE A 911 -29.94 68.16 -7.54
C ILE A 911 -30.58 67.06 -6.70
N VAL A 912 -29.77 66.48 -5.82
CA VAL A 912 -30.24 65.56 -4.78
C VAL A 912 -30.50 66.35 -3.50
N PRO A 913 -31.72 66.33 -2.95
CA PRO A 913 -32.06 66.97 -1.68
C PRO A 913 -31.19 66.51 -0.51
N GLU A 914 -30.93 67.42 0.44
CA GLU A 914 -30.15 67.12 1.66
C GLU A 914 -30.73 65.96 2.48
N VAL A 915 -32.06 65.76 2.44
CA VAL A 915 -32.73 64.64 3.12
C VAL A 915 -32.32 63.28 2.56
N LEU A 916 -32.12 63.19 1.23
CA LEU A 916 -31.65 61.97 0.57
C LEU A 916 -30.13 61.80 0.77
N LEU A 917 -29.34 62.86 0.59
CA LEU A 917 -27.89 62.86 0.81
C LEU A 917 -27.46 62.53 2.25
N ALA A 918 -28.30 62.83 3.24
CA ALA A 918 -28.05 62.50 4.64
C ALA A 918 -28.54 61.10 5.05
N SER A 919 -29.24 60.40 4.15
CA SER A 919 -29.79 59.07 4.39
C SER A 919 -28.85 58.00 3.83
N SER A 920 -28.82 56.81 4.46
CA SER A 920 -28.12 55.66 3.87
C SER A 920 -28.77 55.27 2.52
N PRO A 921 -27.99 54.81 1.51
CA PRO A 921 -28.52 54.26 0.26
C PRO A 921 -29.63 53.21 0.42
N GLU A 922 -29.64 52.47 1.52
CA GLU A 922 -30.67 51.45 1.85
C GLU A 922 -31.96 52.03 2.47
N SER A 923 -32.05 53.35 2.64
CA SER A 923 -33.16 53.95 3.38
C SER A 923 -34.51 53.84 2.63
N ALA A 924 -35.59 53.76 3.40
CA ALA A 924 -36.95 53.83 2.84
C ALA A 924 -37.21 55.11 2.02
N ALA A 925 -36.45 56.19 2.25
CA ALA A 925 -36.53 57.41 1.47
C ALA A 925 -35.97 57.22 0.05
N TRP A 926 -34.83 56.53 -0.09
CA TRP A 926 -34.24 56.17 -1.38
C TRP A 926 -35.09 55.13 -2.13
N VAL A 927 -35.66 54.16 -1.43
CA VAL A 927 -36.61 53.19 -2.01
C VAL A 927 -37.85 53.89 -2.56
N ALA A 928 -38.42 54.86 -1.81
CA ALA A 928 -39.55 55.64 -2.28
C ALA A 928 -39.20 56.48 -3.51
N GLU A 929 -38.02 57.10 -3.54
CA GLU A 929 -37.54 57.87 -4.70
C GLU A 929 -37.33 56.96 -5.93
N TYR A 930 -36.68 55.81 -5.76
CA TYR A 930 -36.50 54.79 -6.80
C TYR A 930 -37.84 54.35 -7.40
N ASN A 931 -38.81 53.98 -6.56
CA ASN A 931 -40.13 53.56 -7.03
C ASN A 931 -40.84 54.66 -7.83
N VAL A 932 -40.70 55.93 -7.44
CA VAL A 932 -41.26 57.06 -8.21
C VAL A 932 -40.57 57.19 -9.57
N LEU A 933 -39.24 57.05 -9.63
CA LEU A 933 -38.47 57.12 -10.88
C LEU A 933 -38.78 55.95 -11.83
N VAL A 934 -38.89 54.73 -11.31
CA VAL A 934 -39.30 53.56 -12.10
C VAL A 934 -40.75 53.69 -12.58
N THR A 935 -41.66 54.14 -11.71
CA THR A 935 -43.05 54.39 -12.10
C THR A 935 -43.13 55.46 -13.20
N LEU A 936 -42.30 56.50 -13.12
CA LEU A 936 -42.19 57.51 -14.18
C LEU A 936 -41.73 56.86 -15.49
N LEU A 937 -40.69 56.03 -15.45
CA LEU A 937 -40.15 55.36 -16.64
C LEU A 937 -41.18 54.44 -17.31
N LEU A 938 -41.89 53.62 -16.52
CA LEU A 938 -42.96 52.75 -17.01
C LEU A 938 -44.14 53.56 -17.57
N THR A 939 -44.52 54.67 -16.93
CA THR A 939 -45.61 55.54 -17.41
C THR A 939 -45.21 56.29 -18.69
N VAL A 940 -43.95 56.67 -18.83
CA VAL A 940 -43.42 57.26 -20.07
C VAL A 940 -43.39 56.23 -21.19
N ALA A 941 -43.02 54.98 -20.90
CA ALA A 941 -43.11 53.88 -21.86
C ALA A 941 -44.57 53.64 -22.30
N GLU A 942 -45.52 53.63 -21.36
CA GLU A 942 -46.97 53.55 -21.68
C GLU A 942 -47.42 54.66 -22.61
N LEU A 943 -47.00 55.91 -22.35
CA LEU A 943 -47.33 57.03 -23.22
C LEU A 943 -46.70 56.89 -24.61
N ALA A 944 -45.44 56.47 -24.68
CA ALA A 944 -44.72 56.26 -25.94
C ALA A 944 -45.35 55.13 -26.78
N SER A 945 -45.79 54.04 -26.16
CA SER A 945 -46.40 52.88 -26.83
C SER A 945 -47.67 53.21 -27.64
N ASN A 946 -48.37 54.30 -27.31
CA ASN A 946 -49.55 54.73 -28.03
C ASN A 946 -49.24 55.23 -29.46
N TYR A 947 -47.98 55.52 -29.77
CA TYR A 947 -47.53 56.15 -31.01
C TYR A 947 -46.39 55.41 -31.69
N TYR A 948 -45.56 54.72 -30.91
CA TYR A 948 -44.39 54.01 -31.39
C TYR A 948 -44.41 52.57 -30.91
N GLU A 949 -43.96 51.68 -31.77
CA GLU A 949 -43.60 50.32 -31.38
C GLU A 949 -42.38 50.41 -30.46
N LEU A 950 -42.46 49.82 -29.26
CA LEU A 950 -41.36 49.84 -28.29
C LEU A 950 -40.34 48.74 -28.60
N SER A 951 -39.97 48.62 -29.87
CA SER A 951 -38.85 47.82 -30.35
C SER A 951 -37.59 48.67 -30.46
N VAL A 952 -36.42 48.05 -30.57
CA VAL A 952 -35.15 48.80 -30.70
C VAL A 952 -35.16 49.66 -31.97
N TRP A 953 -35.63 49.11 -33.09
CA TRP A 953 -35.78 49.90 -34.32
C TRP A 953 -36.89 50.94 -34.24
N GLY A 954 -38.00 50.66 -33.53
CA GLY A 954 -39.04 51.67 -33.28
C GLY A 954 -38.49 52.87 -32.50
N LEU A 955 -37.63 52.62 -31.50
CA LEU A 955 -36.97 53.66 -30.71
C LEU A 955 -35.80 54.33 -31.45
N GLU A 956 -35.08 53.62 -32.32
CA GLU A 956 -34.02 54.20 -33.15
C GLU A 956 -34.59 55.10 -34.27
N ASP A 957 -35.70 54.71 -34.89
CA ASP A 957 -36.46 55.55 -35.82
C ASP A 957 -37.01 56.79 -35.11
N LEU A 958 -37.47 56.64 -33.85
CA LEU A 958 -37.86 57.76 -33.01
C LEU A 958 -36.71 58.75 -32.78
N LEU A 959 -35.54 58.27 -32.36
CA LEU A 959 -34.39 59.10 -32.00
C LEU A 959 -33.72 59.74 -33.23
N SER A 960 -33.61 59.01 -34.34
CA SER A 960 -33.03 59.53 -35.59
C SER A 960 -33.88 60.65 -36.21
N ASN A 961 -35.20 60.65 -35.99
CA ASN A 961 -36.09 61.74 -36.40
C ASN A 961 -35.94 63.02 -35.54
N THR A 962 -35.14 63.01 -34.47
CA THR A 962 -34.89 64.19 -33.62
C THR A 962 -33.57 64.93 -33.90
N GLU A 963 -32.73 64.45 -34.83
CA GLU A 963 -31.47 65.14 -35.23
C GLU A 963 -31.68 66.37 -36.16
N GLY A 964 -32.92 66.76 -36.42
CA GLY A 964 -33.33 67.87 -37.30
C GLY A 964 -33.29 69.28 -36.68
N GLU A 965 -33.72 70.29 -37.44
CA GLU A 965 -33.83 71.67 -36.93
C GLU A 965 -34.82 71.72 -35.74
N PHE A 966 -34.71 72.71 -34.84
CA PHE A 966 -35.61 72.85 -33.67
C PHE A 966 -37.10 72.84 -34.04
N VAL A 967 -37.44 73.18 -35.29
CA VAL A 967 -38.78 73.11 -35.87
C VAL A 967 -39.27 71.65 -36.00
N ASP A 968 -38.40 70.72 -36.40
CA ASP A 968 -38.72 69.29 -36.49
C ASP A 968 -38.96 68.69 -35.09
N THR A 969 -38.20 69.14 -34.08
CA THR A 969 -38.41 68.77 -32.67
C THR A 969 -39.75 69.29 -32.12
N LEU A 970 -40.21 70.45 -32.59
CA LEU A 970 -41.49 71.02 -32.18
C LEU A 970 -42.69 70.36 -32.87
N ALA A 971 -42.58 70.02 -34.14
CA ALA A 971 -43.59 69.23 -34.84
C ALA A 971 -43.76 67.85 -34.19
N PHE A 972 -42.64 67.22 -33.80
CA PHE A 972 -42.63 66.01 -32.99
C PHE A 972 -43.29 66.20 -31.60
N ALA A 973 -42.96 67.30 -30.92
CA ALA A 973 -43.59 67.66 -29.65
C ALA A 973 -45.10 67.89 -29.81
N ASP A 974 -45.56 68.42 -30.94
CA ASP A 974 -46.99 68.60 -31.25
C ASP A 974 -47.73 67.27 -31.36
N ASP A 975 -47.17 66.31 -32.11
CA ASP A 975 -47.74 64.98 -32.30
C ASP A 975 -47.86 64.19 -30.98
N ILE A 976 -46.96 64.42 -30.03
CA ILE A 976 -46.96 63.74 -28.72
C ILE A 976 -47.76 64.49 -27.66
N LEU A 977 -47.57 65.80 -27.52
CA LEU A 977 -48.12 66.56 -26.40
C LEU A 977 -49.62 66.85 -26.56
N GLN A 978 -50.09 67.11 -27.78
CA GLN A 978 -51.48 67.48 -28.03
C GLN A 978 -52.49 66.39 -27.63
N PRO A 979 -52.35 65.12 -28.03
CA PRO A 979 -53.30 64.07 -27.65
C PRO A 979 -53.13 63.58 -26.20
N ASN A 980 -51.98 63.78 -25.57
CA ASN A 980 -51.66 63.22 -24.24
C ASN A 980 -51.63 64.25 -23.10
N MET A 981 -52.07 65.49 -23.35
CA MET A 981 -51.98 66.58 -22.38
C MET A 981 -52.58 66.26 -21.00
N THR A 982 -53.69 65.52 -20.96
CA THR A 982 -54.30 65.05 -19.70
C THR A 982 -53.40 64.06 -18.96
N ALA A 983 -52.78 63.11 -19.68
CA ALA A 983 -51.90 62.12 -19.08
C ALA A 983 -50.57 62.74 -18.66
N LEU A 984 -50.00 63.66 -19.45
CA LEU A 984 -48.81 64.43 -19.09
C LEU A 984 -49.02 65.25 -17.82
N LYS A 985 -50.20 65.87 -17.66
CA LYS A 985 -50.58 66.56 -16.42
C LYS A 985 -50.68 65.61 -15.23
N GLN A 986 -51.16 64.38 -15.42
CA GLN A 986 -51.16 63.37 -14.36
C GLN A 986 -49.75 62.90 -14.00
N VAL A 987 -48.88 62.72 -14.99
CA VAL A 987 -47.47 62.39 -14.78
C VAL A 987 -46.74 63.50 -14.04
N VAL A 988 -46.87 64.75 -14.48
CA VAL A 988 -46.20 65.90 -13.85
C VAL A 988 -46.78 66.21 -12.48
N GLY A 989 -48.10 66.28 -12.35
CA GLY A 989 -48.79 66.64 -11.10
C GLY A 989 -48.89 65.50 -10.08
N GLY A 990 -48.63 64.26 -10.51
CA GLY A 990 -48.65 63.07 -9.67
C GLY A 990 -47.24 62.51 -9.44
N ILE A 991 -46.65 61.92 -10.47
CA ILE A 991 -45.39 61.16 -10.36
C ILE A 991 -44.19 62.08 -10.17
N VAL A 992 -43.97 63.04 -11.07
CA VAL A 992 -42.84 63.99 -10.97
C VAL A 992 -42.94 64.82 -9.69
N ALA A 993 -44.15 65.21 -9.29
CA ALA A 993 -44.40 65.93 -8.03
C ALA A 993 -43.99 65.16 -6.77
N ASN A 994 -44.00 63.83 -6.83
CA ASN A 994 -43.63 62.96 -5.72
C ASN A 994 -42.12 62.63 -5.70
N SER A 995 -41.38 62.91 -6.77
CA SER A 995 -39.91 62.72 -6.82
C SER A 995 -39.22 63.93 -6.19
N GLN A 996 -38.42 63.68 -5.17
CA GLN A 996 -37.66 64.74 -4.52
C GLN A 996 -36.49 65.22 -5.40
N ILE A 997 -35.87 64.32 -6.18
CA ILE A 997 -34.76 64.65 -7.09
C ILE A 997 -35.25 65.46 -8.28
N LEU A 998 -36.32 65.02 -8.96
CA LEU A 998 -36.83 65.74 -10.14
C LEU A 998 -37.36 67.12 -9.77
N VAL A 999 -38.06 67.26 -8.64
CA VAL A 999 -38.53 68.56 -8.14
C VAL A 999 -37.37 69.47 -7.81
N ALA A 1000 -36.35 68.99 -7.08
CA ALA A 1000 -35.19 69.80 -6.72
C ALA A 1000 -34.35 70.19 -7.94
N SER A 1001 -34.16 69.27 -8.87
CA SER A 1001 -33.47 69.53 -10.14
C SER A 1001 -34.22 70.54 -10.99
N ALA A 1002 -35.54 70.38 -11.16
CA ALA A 1002 -36.37 71.33 -11.89
C ALA A 1002 -36.40 72.73 -11.23
N ASN A 1003 -36.43 72.79 -9.89
CA ASN A 1003 -36.30 74.03 -9.13
C ASN A 1003 -34.95 74.72 -9.43
N GLN A 1004 -33.87 73.96 -9.47
CA GLN A 1004 -32.54 74.50 -9.77
C GLN A 1004 -32.40 74.92 -11.22
N THR A 1005 -32.86 74.12 -12.18
CA THR A 1005 -32.86 74.50 -13.60
C THR A 1005 -33.66 75.77 -13.83
N LEU A 1006 -34.85 75.88 -13.22
CA LEU A 1006 -35.64 77.10 -13.30
C LEU A 1006 -34.89 78.28 -12.67
N ASN A 1007 -34.30 78.11 -11.49
CA ASN A 1007 -33.51 79.16 -10.86
C ASN A 1007 -32.29 79.55 -11.70
N ASN A 1008 -31.56 78.61 -12.31
CA ASN A 1008 -30.43 78.91 -13.20
C ASN A 1008 -30.87 79.68 -14.46
N LEU A 1009 -32.06 79.40 -14.99
CA LEU A 1009 -32.63 80.14 -16.13
C LEU A 1009 -33.11 81.54 -15.73
N VAL A 1010 -33.66 81.67 -14.52
CA VAL A 1010 -34.40 82.85 -14.09
C VAL A 1010 -33.57 83.81 -13.24
N GLU A 1011 -32.60 83.33 -12.46
CA GLU A 1011 -31.72 84.14 -11.60
C GLU A 1011 -30.88 85.17 -12.39
N PRO A 1012 -30.30 84.85 -13.58
CA PRO A 1012 -29.64 85.86 -14.42
C PRO A 1012 -30.59 86.96 -14.89
N ILE A 1013 -31.87 86.62 -15.04
CA ILE A 1013 -32.93 87.51 -15.49
C ILE A 1013 -33.40 88.37 -14.31
N LEU A 1014 -33.77 87.79 -13.17
CA LEU A 1014 -34.39 88.48 -12.03
C LEU A 1014 -33.41 89.00 -10.98
N GLY A 1015 -32.12 88.67 -11.08
CA GLY A 1015 -31.06 89.09 -10.17
C GLY A 1015 -31.12 88.49 -8.76
N THR A 1016 -32.11 87.63 -8.48
CA THR A 1016 -32.27 86.90 -7.21
C THR A 1016 -32.94 85.53 -7.45
N PRO A 1017 -32.65 84.50 -6.63
CA PRO A 1017 -33.35 83.22 -6.69
C PRO A 1017 -34.84 83.38 -6.35
N VAL A 1018 -35.71 82.63 -7.03
CA VAL A 1018 -37.17 82.70 -6.81
C VAL A 1018 -37.66 81.40 -6.16
N ASN A 1019 -38.46 81.53 -5.10
CA ASN A 1019 -39.13 80.40 -4.48
C ASN A 1019 -40.47 80.14 -5.17
N ILE A 1020 -40.43 79.48 -6.32
CA ILE A 1020 -41.58 79.09 -7.14
C ILE A 1020 -41.88 77.61 -6.87
N ASN A 1021 -43.16 77.25 -6.74
CA ASN A 1021 -43.56 75.85 -6.80
C ASN A 1021 -43.52 75.40 -8.28
N VAL A 1022 -42.37 74.87 -8.70
CA VAL A 1022 -42.11 74.55 -10.11
C VAL A 1022 -43.08 73.54 -10.69
N ILE A 1023 -43.55 72.58 -9.90
CA ILE A 1023 -44.58 71.65 -10.36
C ILE A 1023 -45.89 72.38 -10.66
N GLN A 1024 -46.35 73.24 -9.75
CA GLN A 1024 -47.55 74.03 -9.97
C GLN A 1024 -47.39 74.97 -11.16
N GLU A 1025 -46.19 75.51 -11.37
CA GLU A 1025 -45.85 76.38 -12.49
C GLU A 1025 -45.89 75.61 -13.83
N ILE A 1026 -45.25 74.44 -13.92
CA ILE A 1026 -45.28 73.56 -15.09
C ILE A 1026 -46.71 73.11 -15.37
N MET A 1027 -47.48 72.70 -14.37
CA MET A 1027 -48.89 72.32 -14.53
C MET A 1027 -49.73 73.46 -15.10
N THR A 1028 -49.47 74.69 -14.66
CA THR A 1028 -50.13 75.88 -15.18
C THR A 1028 -49.68 76.20 -16.61
N LEU A 1029 -48.40 75.99 -16.95
CA LEU A 1029 -47.90 76.10 -18.32
C LEU A 1029 -48.49 75.04 -19.25
N LEU A 1030 -48.65 73.81 -18.77
CA LEU A 1030 -49.33 72.74 -19.51
C LEU A 1030 -50.82 73.07 -19.74
N ASP A 1031 -51.50 73.69 -18.77
CA ASP A 1031 -52.85 74.26 -18.99
C ASP A 1031 -52.86 75.33 -20.08
N VAL A 1032 -51.83 76.18 -20.12
CA VAL A 1032 -51.67 77.22 -21.16
C VAL A 1032 -51.42 76.60 -22.53
N VAL A 1033 -50.54 75.59 -22.62
CA VAL A 1033 -50.24 74.88 -23.87
C VAL A 1033 -51.44 74.06 -24.36
N GLU A 1034 -52.21 73.41 -23.47
CA GLU A 1034 -53.46 72.72 -23.83
C GLU A 1034 -54.45 73.66 -24.53
N ILE A 1035 -54.62 74.86 -23.97
CA ILE A 1035 -55.47 75.89 -24.57
C ILE A 1035 -54.81 76.45 -25.85
N GLY A 1036 -53.48 76.52 -25.90
CA GLY A 1036 -52.67 76.82 -27.09
C GLY A 1036 -53.05 75.96 -28.29
N TYR A 1037 -53.12 74.65 -28.06
CA TYR A 1037 -53.52 73.65 -29.05
C TYR A 1037 -54.97 73.79 -29.54
N GLU A 1038 -55.85 74.52 -28.84
CA GLU A 1038 -57.20 74.81 -29.34
C GLU A 1038 -57.17 75.78 -30.56
N PHE A 1039 -56.05 76.47 -30.82
CA PHE A 1039 -55.97 77.44 -31.91
C PHE A 1039 -54.75 77.35 -32.84
N THR A 1040 -53.63 76.75 -32.43
CA THR A 1040 -52.43 76.59 -33.28
C THR A 1040 -51.48 75.51 -32.73
N THR A 1041 -50.56 74.98 -33.54
CA THR A 1041 -49.52 74.02 -33.09
C THR A 1041 -48.33 74.76 -32.41
N LEU A 1042 -47.50 74.08 -31.61
CA LEU A 1042 -46.28 74.67 -31.03
C LEU A 1042 -45.28 75.06 -32.12
N GLU A 1043 -45.19 74.28 -33.20
CA GLU A 1043 -44.37 74.62 -34.38
C GLU A 1043 -44.78 75.98 -34.95
N ASP A 1044 -46.08 76.18 -35.16
CA ASP A 1044 -46.63 77.44 -35.64
C ASP A 1044 -46.42 78.56 -34.61
N MET A 1045 -46.60 78.29 -33.31
CA MET A 1045 -46.34 79.28 -32.24
C MET A 1045 -44.88 79.72 -32.20
N TYR A 1046 -43.94 78.79 -32.37
CA TYR A 1046 -42.52 79.09 -32.38
C TYR A 1046 -42.13 79.88 -33.62
N THR A 1047 -42.63 79.47 -34.79
CA THR A 1047 -42.43 80.17 -36.07
C THR A 1047 -42.92 81.62 -35.98
N ILE A 1048 -44.10 81.83 -35.39
CA ILE A 1048 -44.66 83.17 -35.11
C ILE A 1048 -43.77 83.96 -34.14
N SER A 1049 -43.18 83.30 -33.14
CA SER A 1049 -42.31 83.95 -32.16
C SER A 1049 -40.95 84.39 -32.72
N GLN A 1050 -40.42 83.65 -33.71
CA GLN A 1050 -39.13 83.93 -34.34
C GLN A 1050 -39.23 84.97 -35.47
N ASP A 1051 -40.37 85.02 -36.17
CA ASP A 1051 -40.64 86.00 -37.24
C ASP A 1051 -41.95 86.76 -37.00
N LEU A 1052 -41.83 87.89 -36.31
CA LEU A 1052 -42.90 88.85 -36.00
C LEU A 1052 -43.33 89.69 -37.23
N SER A 1053 -43.24 89.13 -38.45
CA SER A 1053 -43.74 89.80 -39.65
C SER A 1053 -45.24 90.12 -39.53
N LEU A 1054 -45.70 91.15 -40.25
CA LEU A 1054 -47.10 91.58 -40.19
C LEU A 1054 -48.07 90.46 -40.61
N ASP A 1055 -47.63 89.56 -41.50
CA ASP A 1055 -48.42 88.42 -41.98
C ASP A 1055 -48.51 87.31 -40.91
N ASN A 1056 -47.40 87.01 -40.21
CA ASN A 1056 -47.39 86.05 -39.09
C ASN A 1056 -48.14 86.59 -37.86
N LEU A 1057 -48.01 87.88 -37.55
CA LEU A 1057 -48.79 88.55 -36.50
C LEU A 1057 -50.30 88.59 -36.82
N ALA A 1058 -50.66 88.75 -38.09
CA ALA A 1058 -52.05 88.68 -38.53
C ALA A 1058 -52.60 87.25 -38.46
N ALA A 1059 -51.81 86.24 -38.85
CA ALA A 1059 -52.15 84.83 -38.68
C ALA A 1059 -52.33 84.47 -37.20
N ALA A 1060 -51.38 84.88 -36.34
CA ALA A 1060 -51.45 84.73 -34.88
C ALA A 1060 -52.67 85.43 -34.27
N GLY A 1061 -52.99 86.65 -34.73
CA GLY A 1061 -54.17 87.39 -34.29
C GLY A 1061 -55.50 86.74 -34.73
N ILE A 1062 -55.57 86.18 -35.94
CA ILE A 1062 -56.76 85.45 -36.41
C ILE A 1062 -56.92 84.12 -35.64
N ALA A 1063 -55.82 83.42 -35.37
CA ALA A 1063 -55.79 82.19 -34.59
C ALA A 1063 -56.16 82.45 -33.12
N PHE A 1064 -55.56 83.44 -32.46
CA PHE A 1064 -55.88 83.82 -31.08
C PHE A 1064 -57.33 84.31 -30.92
N GLY A 1065 -57.85 85.05 -31.91
CA GLY A 1065 -59.25 85.46 -31.98
C GLY A 1065 -60.23 84.31 -32.27
N SER A 1066 -59.73 83.10 -32.50
CA SER A 1066 -60.53 81.90 -32.74
C SER A 1066 -60.90 81.10 -31.49
N LEU A 1067 -60.23 81.38 -30.37
CA LEU A 1067 -60.54 80.82 -29.07
C LEU A 1067 -61.98 81.13 -28.63
N SER A 1068 -62.57 80.22 -27.86
CA SER A 1068 -63.83 80.53 -27.18
C SER A 1068 -63.61 81.63 -26.12
N PRO A 1069 -64.62 82.46 -25.81
CA PRO A 1069 -64.49 83.46 -24.73
C PRO A 1069 -64.13 82.84 -23.38
N GLU A 1070 -64.56 81.60 -23.13
CA GLU A 1070 -64.25 80.86 -21.91
C GLU A 1070 -62.79 80.37 -21.91
N SER A 1071 -62.30 79.79 -23.02
CA SER A 1071 -60.92 79.36 -23.19
C SER A 1071 -59.93 80.53 -23.12
N ALA A 1072 -60.24 81.67 -23.75
CA ALA A 1072 -59.41 82.87 -23.71
C ALA A 1072 -59.35 83.46 -22.29
N THR A 1073 -60.48 83.47 -21.58
CA THR A 1073 -60.51 83.92 -20.17
C THR A 1073 -59.67 82.98 -19.29
N THR A 1074 -59.80 81.67 -19.47
CA THR A 1074 -58.99 80.67 -18.76
C THR A 1074 -57.50 80.81 -19.08
N LEU A 1075 -57.13 81.01 -20.34
CA LEU A 1075 -55.75 81.22 -20.78
C LEU A 1075 -55.11 82.44 -20.11
N VAL A 1076 -55.83 83.57 -20.12
CA VAL A 1076 -55.36 84.80 -19.45
C VAL A 1076 -55.26 84.59 -17.94
N GLN A 1077 -56.23 83.94 -17.31
CA GLN A 1077 -56.17 83.60 -15.89
C GLN A 1077 -54.98 82.70 -15.55
N LYS A 1078 -54.71 81.69 -16.37
CA LYS A 1078 -53.59 80.74 -16.18
C LYS A 1078 -52.24 81.42 -16.38
N LEU A 1079 -52.04 82.12 -17.50
CA LEU A 1079 -50.82 82.90 -17.78
C LEU A 1079 -50.50 83.92 -16.69
N THR A 1080 -51.52 84.56 -16.11
CA THR A 1080 -51.34 85.59 -15.07
C THR A 1080 -51.24 85.00 -13.67
N SER A 1081 -51.67 83.74 -13.48
CA SER A 1081 -51.48 82.97 -12.25
C SER A 1081 -50.09 82.34 -12.14
N LEU A 1082 -49.30 82.34 -13.23
CA LEU A 1082 -47.90 81.91 -13.23
C LEU A 1082 -47.11 82.73 -12.21
N GLN A 1083 -46.48 82.03 -11.27
CA GLN A 1083 -45.66 82.62 -10.22
C GLN A 1083 -44.45 83.33 -10.81
N LEU A 1084 -43.89 82.83 -11.92
CA LEU A 1084 -42.82 83.47 -12.67
C LEU A 1084 -43.25 84.84 -13.21
N VAL A 1085 -44.46 84.93 -13.74
CA VAL A 1085 -45.04 86.20 -14.22
C VAL A 1085 -45.23 87.18 -13.06
N SER A 1086 -45.62 86.68 -11.89
CA SER A 1086 -45.73 87.50 -10.68
C SER A 1086 -44.38 87.93 -10.07
N ALA A 1087 -43.30 87.18 -10.35
CA ALA A 1087 -41.95 87.42 -9.87
C ALA A 1087 -41.14 88.40 -10.74
N LEU A 1088 -41.60 88.71 -11.95
CA LEU A 1088 -41.00 89.73 -12.82
C LEU A 1088 -41.01 91.10 -12.13
N ASP A 1089 -39.82 91.60 -11.75
CA ASP A 1089 -39.68 92.93 -11.16
C ASP A 1089 -39.97 94.03 -12.20
N ARG A 1090 -40.43 95.19 -11.70
CA ARG A 1090 -40.66 96.42 -12.43
C ARG A 1090 -39.44 96.85 -13.27
N SER A 1091 -38.22 96.59 -12.78
CA SER A 1091 -36.98 96.98 -13.47
C SER A 1091 -36.73 96.20 -14.77
N LEU A 1092 -37.08 94.92 -14.82
CA LEU A 1092 -36.95 94.09 -16.02
C LEU A 1092 -38.01 94.33 -17.06
N MET A 1093 -39.27 94.53 -16.64
CA MET A 1093 -40.32 94.98 -17.56
C MET A 1093 -39.95 96.34 -18.16
N LEU A 1094 -39.33 97.23 -17.38
CA LEU A 1094 -38.75 98.47 -17.90
C LEU A 1094 -37.62 98.23 -18.90
N GLU A 1095 -36.72 97.27 -18.66
CA GLU A 1095 -35.63 96.93 -19.59
C GLU A 1095 -36.14 96.30 -20.90
N ALA A 1096 -37.08 95.35 -20.83
CA ALA A 1096 -37.72 94.75 -22.00
C ALA A 1096 -38.53 95.78 -22.82
N LEU A 1097 -39.31 96.64 -22.15
CA LEU A 1097 -40.02 97.75 -22.80
C LEU A 1097 -39.06 98.80 -23.40
N ASN A 1098 -37.90 99.03 -22.77
CA ASN A 1098 -36.88 99.94 -23.30
C ASN A 1098 -36.15 99.34 -24.51
N ASN A 1099 -35.87 98.03 -24.50
CA ASN A 1099 -35.25 97.32 -25.63
C ASN A 1099 -36.17 97.21 -26.85
N LEU A 1100 -37.49 97.32 -26.67
CA LEU A 1100 -38.48 97.40 -27.74
C LEU A 1100 -38.56 98.77 -28.45
N GLU A 1101 -37.69 99.73 -28.10
CA GLU A 1101 -37.69 101.12 -28.62
C GLU A 1101 -39.09 101.79 -28.60
N ALA A 1102 -39.98 101.34 -27.71
CA ALA A 1102 -41.35 101.83 -27.63
C ALA A 1102 -41.43 103.00 -26.65
N ALA A 1103 -42.03 104.10 -27.11
CA ALA A 1103 -41.97 105.41 -26.49
C ALA A 1103 -42.47 105.48 -25.03
N ASN A 1104 -41.61 105.98 -24.13
CA ASN A 1104 -41.92 106.79 -22.94
C ASN A 1104 -43.03 106.26 -21.99
N ILE A 1105 -43.09 104.94 -21.79
CA ILE A 1105 -44.04 104.29 -20.88
C ILE A 1105 -43.53 104.44 -19.44
N VAL A 1106 -44.34 105.06 -18.57
CA VAL A 1106 -44.05 105.21 -17.14
C VAL A 1106 -44.72 104.06 -16.38
N VAL A 1107 -43.93 103.08 -15.97
CA VAL A 1107 -44.44 101.95 -15.17
C VAL A 1107 -44.74 102.43 -13.74
N PRO A 1108 -45.97 102.28 -13.19
CA PRO A 1108 -46.37 102.76 -11.86
C PRO A 1108 -45.54 102.20 -10.69
N GLN A 1109 -45.54 102.84 -9.52
CA GLN A 1109 -44.87 102.29 -8.32
C GLN A 1109 -45.53 101.03 -7.76
N ASP A 1110 -46.83 100.86 -8.01
CA ASP A 1110 -47.65 99.75 -7.54
C ASP A 1110 -47.76 98.65 -8.62
N PHE A 1111 -46.78 98.60 -9.52
CA PHE A 1111 -46.80 97.75 -10.70
C PHE A 1111 -46.92 96.27 -10.33
N ASN A 1112 -48.00 95.66 -10.80
CA ASN A 1112 -48.25 94.24 -10.71
C ASN A 1112 -48.22 93.67 -12.13
N ALA A 1113 -47.11 93.01 -12.49
CA ALA A 1113 -46.88 92.49 -13.83
C ALA A 1113 -48.01 91.54 -14.28
N ALA A 1114 -48.57 90.72 -13.38
CA ALA A 1114 -49.68 89.83 -13.68
C ALA A 1114 -50.98 90.59 -14.00
N TYR A 1115 -51.28 91.67 -13.27
CA TYR A 1115 -52.45 92.51 -13.54
C TYR A 1115 -52.33 93.21 -14.90
N GLU A 1116 -51.17 93.79 -15.18
CA GLU A 1116 -50.92 94.52 -16.44
C GLU A 1116 -50.89 93.57 -17.64
N LEU A 1117 -50.27 92.39 -17.50
CA LEU A 1117 -50.30 91.34 -18.53
C LEU A 1117 -51.74 90.85 -18.79
N SER A 1118 -52.56 90.67 -17.74
CA SER A 1118 -53.99 90.34 -17.87
C SER A 1118 -54.74 91.36 -18.71
N VAL A 1119 -54.53 92.65 -18.43
CA VAL A 1119 -55.18 93.76 -19.13
C VAL A 1119 -54.72 93.81 -20.60
N ILE A 1120 -53.43 93.64 -20.86
CA ILE A 1120 -52.85 93.60 -22.22
C ILE A 1120 -53.38 92.39 -23.01
N LEU A 1121 -53.35 91.19 -22.45
CA LEU A 1121 -53.80 89.96 -23.13
C LEU A 1121 -55.30 89.97 -23.42
N ASN A 1122 -56.13 90.47 -22.48
CA ASN A 1122 -57.57 90.65 -22.70
C ASN A 1122 -57.86 91.64 -23.83
N LEU A 1123 -57.09 92.74 -23.90
CA LEU A 1123 -57.18 93.69 -25.00
C LEU A 1123 -56.74 93.05 -26.33
N LEU A 1124 -55.65 92.29 -26.30
CA LEU A 1124 -55.13 91.58 -27.47
C LEU A 1124 -56.16 90.59 -28.00
N TYR A 1125 -56.82 89.84 -27.12
CA TYR A 1125 -57.90 88.91 -27.47
C TYR A 1125 -59.12 89.63 -28.06
N ALA A 1126 -59.60 90.70 -27.41
CA ALA A 1126 -60.72 91.49 -27.92
C ALA A 1126 -60.43 92.07 -29.32
N SER A 1127 -59.19 92.52 -29.53
CA SER A 1127 -58.71 93.05 -30.81
C SER A 1127 -58.60 91.95 -31.87
N ALA A 1128 -57.99 90.81 -31.52
CA ALA A 1128 -57.83 89.63 -32.36
C ALA A 1128 -59.17 89.00 -32.79
N HIS A 1129 -60.08 88.80 -31.83
CA HIS A 1129 -61.44 88.29 -32.07
C HIS A 1129 -62.24 89.22 -32.99
N TYR A 1130 -62.14 90.53 -32.78
CA TYR A 1130 -62.75 91.53 -33.67
C TYR A 1130 -62.15 91.51 -35.07
N ILE A 1131 -60.81 91.43 -35.19
CA ILE A 1131 -60.11 91.31 -36.48
C ILE A 1131 -60.58 90.05 -37.22
N LYS A 1132 -60.77 88.91 -36.53
CA LYS A 1132 -61.30 87.67 -37.11
C LYS A 1132 -62.76 87.82 -37.58
N GLU A 1133 -63.65 88.37 -36.74
CA GLU A 1133 -65.04 88.62 -37.14
C GLU A 1133 -65.13 89.57 -38.35
N ALA A 1134 -64.24 90.57 -38.41
CA ALA A 1134 -64.16 91.51 -39.51
C ALA A 1134 -63.50 90.91 -40.77
N SER A 1135 -62.46 90.07 -40.64
CA SER A 1135 -61.75 89.45 -41.79
C SER A 1135 -62.63 88.46 -42.54
N ASN A 1136 -63.58 87.79 -41.88
CA ASN A 1136 -64.62 86.99 -42.53
C ASN A 1136 -65.53 87.81 -43.47
N GLN A 1137 -65.49 89.15 -43.41
CA GLN A 1137 -66.29 90.05 -44.23
C GLN A 1137 -65.47 90.81 -45.30
N VAL A 1138 -64.14 90.63 -45.35
CA VAL A 1138 -63.24 91.42 -46.22
C VAL A 1138 -62.10 90.56 -46.78
N THR A 1139 -61.77 90.69 -48.07
CA THR A 1139 -60.74 89.88 -48.76
C THR A 1139 -59.29 90.34 -48.54
N ASP A 1140 -59.05 91.48 -47.87
CA ASP A 1140 -57.71 92.02 -47.54
C ASP A 1140 -57.75 92.63 -46.14
N ILE A 1141 -56.86 92.15 -45.26
CA ILE A 1141 -56.77 92.52 -43.83
C ILE A 1141 -56.48 94.02 -43.65
N ARG A 1142 -55.84 94.66 -44.65
CA ARG A 1142 -55.58 96.11 -44.65
C ARG A 1142 -56.86 96.98 -44.74
N GLY A 1143 -58.01 96.37 -45.02
CA GLY A 1143 -59.31 97.03 -45.13
C GLY A 1143 -60.20 96.96 -43.88
N ILE A 1144 -59.73 96.37 -42.77
CA ILE A 1144 -60.51 96.22 -41.54
C ILE A 1144 -60.68 97.58 -40.83
N ASP A 1145 -61.93 98.00 -40.59
CA ASP A 1145 -62.25 99.21 -39.82
C ASP A 1145 -62.22 98.91 -38.32
N PHE A 1146 -61.27 99.50 -37.60
CA PHE A 1146 -61.10 99.34 -36.15
C PHE A 1146 -61.99 100.28 -35.33
N GLY A 1147 -62.74 101.20 -35.94
CA GLY A 1147 -63.62 102.15 -35.27
C GLY A 1147 -64.64 101.50 -34.29
N PRO A 1148 -65.27 100.37 -34.63
CA PRO A 1148 -66.16 99.64 -33.73
C PRO A 1148 -65.44 98.95 -32.54
N LEU A 1149 -64.19 98.51 -32.69
CA LEU A 1149 -63.39 97.97 -31.59
C LEU A 1149 -63.08 99.06 -30.56
N LEU A 1150 -62.67 100.25 -31.04
CA LEU A 1150 -62.34 101.42 -30.22
C LEU A 1150 -63.55 102.01 -29.46
N THR A 1151 -64.77 101.62 -29.82
CA THR A 1151 -66.02 102.01 -29.17
C THR A 1151 -66.70 100.84 -28.46
N SER A 1152 -66.06 99.67 -28.44
CA SER A 1152 -66.56 98.50 -27.74
C SER A 1152 -66.43 98.68 -26.24
N ALA A 1153 -67.39 98.12 -25.48
CA ALA A 1153 -67.35 98.13 -24.02
C ALA A 1153 -66.07 97.49 -23.46
N ALA A 1154 -65.42 96.58 -24.20
CA ALA A 1154 -64.15 95.96 -23.84
C ALA A 1154 -62.98 96.96 -23.90
N PHE A 1155 -62.91 97.81 -24.93
CA PHE A 1155 -61.88 98.85 -25.05
C PHE A 1155 -62.11 100.00 -24.07
N GLU A 1156 -63.37 100.34 -23.77
CA GLU A 1156 -63.72 101.31 -22.73
C GLU A 1156 -63.31 100.83 -21.32
N SER A 1157 -63.46 99.54 -21.02
CA SER A 1157 -63.00 98.94 -19.76
C SER A 1157 -61.47 98.82 -19.65
N PHE A 1158 -60.72 98.82 -20.75
CA PHE A 1158 -59.25 98.85 -20.76
C PHE A 1158 -58.70 100.27 -20.53
N MET A 1159 -59.37 101.29 -21.04
CA MET A 1159 -58.99 102.69 -20.88
C MET A 1159 -59.21 103.23 -19.45
N VAL A 1160 -59.90 102.45 -18.60
CA VAL A 1160 -60.20 102.72 -17.19
C VAL A 1160 -59.29 101.87 -16.32
#